data_AF-A0AAJ7WV69-F1
#
_entry.id   AF-A0AAJ7WV69-F1
#
_cell.length_a   1.000
_cell.length_b   1.000
_cell.length_c   1.000
_cell.angle_alpha   90.00
_cell.angle_beta   90.00
_cell.angle_gamma   90.00
#
_symmetry.space_group_name_H-M   'P 1'
#
loop_
_entity.id
_entity.type
_entity.pdbx_description
1 polymer ?
#
loop_
_entity_poly.entity_id
_entity_poly.type
_entity_poly.pdbx_seq_one_letter_code
_entity_poly.pdbx_strand_id
1 'polypeptide(L)'
;MSSGGARDGNDEDGARRMMRRRKKKKTGGRDKRVDTARDGGHRSLVLARDLVEAKDPGTGFAHYLLALTLVPALRSSVQAEFRDCARAWTSELEELGRARDAFDCYEQALALYPEDELILNGMGESLFRLGFWDEAAACFLRALRSAPGWAPARENFRRAASWLLERWHFPMLNDRRRNEAYRDALRRAVAKRGGTGCCTVLDIGAGTGILSMFARQAGASRVFACEVSRTAVQLAREVLSANGFAGDVSLLHAASNDLAVPRDLPERVSLVVTETMDAALLGEGIVESLIHAWRHLLLPPPPTATVNGADAGVGAGCGQVIPAGATVYACAVECPEIRRYHRLCVREACGTRLDTGVAFRSLVGLPPRIGRDTPTNNDEDDDEEGEEGKDADNEGSCREPYTTERMSRVPGGYTLLCDSFPVLAVDFNNPQELEGLFSRAPERRGARVTCGGTLDAIVAWFRLRLDEESSLSTAPGEDSCWEQAVYPVTPVRGWNGYTVREGDTLEIEAVCRDGHLGLSCVSVTPAWAAPDAASRRAAARPAPGSTPQLDDASTAAEVATPEGDGEAWLCSAIASLGTASGWAPGVETCALEPWEVARLNDVEHWEAFSRAARDAPGRRSGGAGPLRVLDLSAGLSVLPLVVARACGGGGGADGVGAAIVCSSAEDPRRRRALRALAAANGVAAQLRFLDDGGGGVGSAREKERGGGVRSEPGCGTASGAARPPPDDATEDETMGEQRQEVVVVESEEDGTEDGSWDVIVLEAVEPTGLLRQGLVEKAALARSLLRPGGTVLPLGATLVGQLLESDALLSDSVALGSGPTLGLRIAPFLNLFSGLLEVFGRVWGLRLA
;
A
#
# COMPACT_ATOMS: atom_id res chain seq x y z
N MET A 1 -36.74 -59.72 -39.77
CA MET A 1 -37.66 -60.62 -40.48
C MET A 1 -38.52 -61.33 -39.44
N SER A 2 -39.85 -61.30 -39.63
CA SER A 2 -40.89 -62.18 -39.04
C SER A 2 -41.04 -62.24 -37.51
N SER A 3 -42.10 -61.65 -36.92
CA SER A 3 -43.47 -62.19 -36.68
C SER A 3 -43.54 -63.22 -35.53
N GLY A 4 -44.48 -63.22 -34.59
CA GLY A 4 -45.74 -62.51 -34.38
C GLY A 4 -46.35 -62.91 -33.02
N GLY A 5 -47.40 -62.19 -32.59
CA GLY A 5 -48.21 -62.52 -31.40
C GLY A 5 -49.13 -63.74 -31.60
N ALA A 6 -50.07 -64.12 -30.74
CA ALA A 6 -50.58 -63.66 -29.45
C ALA A 6 -51.56 -64.75 -28.92
N ARG A 7 -52.03 -64.59 -27.66
CA ARG A 7 -53.25 -65.16 -27.03
C ARG A 7 -53.17 -66.62 -26.56
N ASP A 8 -53.82 -67.06 -25.48
CA ASP A 8 -54.64 -66.48 -24.41
C ASP A 8 -54.87 -67.62 -23.38
N GLY A 9 -55.21 -67.30 -22.13
CA GLY A 9 -56.08 -68.17 -21.33
C GLY A 9 -55.55 -68.68 -19.98
N ASN A 10 -55.82 -67.90 -18.93
CA ASN A 10 -56.16 -68.26 -17.55
C ASN A 10 -55.75 -69.63 -16.97
N ASP A 11 -54.96 -69.57 -15.89
CA ASP A 11 -55.20 -70.36 -14.67
C ASP A 11 -54.83 -69.53 -13.43
N GLU A 12 -55.73 -68.61 -13.07
CA GLU A 12 -55.75 -67.93 -11.78
C GLU A 12 -56.41 -68.85 -10.73
N ASP A 13 -55.64 -69.62 -9.95
CA ASP A 13 -56.07 -69.98 -8.58
C ASP A 13 -54.98 -70.56 -7.63
N GLY A 14 -53.78 -70.86 -8.14
CA GLY A 14 -52.68 -71.36 -7.29
C GLY A 14 -51.91 -70.29 -6.49
N ALA A 15 -51.87 -69.05 -6.97
CA ALA A 15 -50.93 -68.02 -6.48
C ALA A 15 -51.49 -67.10 -5.37
N ARG A 16 -52.81 -67.06 -5.17
CA ARG A 16 -53.46 -66.14 -4.20
C ARG A 16 -53.36 -66.57 -2.74
N ARG A 17 -52.95 -67.82 -2.45
CA ARG A 17 -52.83 -68.34 -1.07
C ARG A 17 -51.45 -68.17 -0.43
N MET A 18 -50.39 -67.94 -1.22
CA MET A 18 -49.02 -67.77 -0.70
C MET A 18 -48.55 -66.30 -0.60
N MET A 19 -49.21 -65.37 -1.31
CA MET A 19 -48.89 -63.92 -1.28
C MET A 19 -49.58 -63.10 -0.17
N ARG A 20 -50.43 -63.70 0.68
CA ARG A 20 -51.05 -62.99 1.82
C ARG A 20 -50.27 -63.09 3.14
N ARG A 21 -49.16 -63.85 3.19
CA ARG A 21 -48.28 -63.95 4.38
C ARG A 21 -46.94 -63.22 4.29
N ARG A 22 -46.60 -62.62 3.14
CA ARG A 22 -45.34 -61.85 2.97
C ARG A 22 -45.53 -60.35 2.71
N LYS A 23 -46.75 -59.82 2.81
CA LYS A 23 -47.06 -58.38 2.68
C LYS A 23 -47.17 -57.62 4.02
N LYS A 24 -46.63 -58.18 5.11
CA LYS A 24 -46.71 -57.58 6.46
C LYS A 24 -45.36 -57.67 7.21
N LYS A 25 -44.25 -57.22 6.60
CA LYS A 25 -42.99 -57.01 7.36
C LYS A 25 -41.90 -56.15 6.71
N LYS A 26 -42.20 -55.32 5.70
CA LYS A 26 -41.18 -54.47 5.05
C LYS A 26 -41.60 -53.00 4.78
N THR A 27 -42.57 -52.47 5.53
CA THR A 27 -42.93 -51.04 5.48
C THR A 27 -42.79 -50.30 6.82
N GLY A 28 -42.50 -50.99 7.94
CA GLY A 28 -42.47 -50.36 9.28
C GLY A 28 -41.11 -49.86 9.78
N GLY A 29 -40.04 -49.98 8.99
CA GLY A 29 -38.67 -49.60 9.42
C GLY A 29 -38.22 -48.21 8.97
N ARG A 30 -38.78 -47.69 7.87
CA ARG A 30 -38.46 -46.36 7.33
C ARG A 30 -39.28 -45.28 8.05
N ASP A 31 -40.58 -45.49 8.23
CA ASP A 31 -41.47 -44.57 8.99
C ASP A 31 -41.03 -44.39 10.44
N LYS A 32 -40.73 -45.49 11.17
CA LYS A 32 -40.29 -45.38 12.57
C LYS A 32 -38.97 -44.63 12.76
N ARG A 33 -38.03 -44.76 11.81
CA ARG A 33 -36.74 -44.03 11.87
C ARG A 33 -36.92 -42.54 11.61
N VAL A 34 -37.82 -42.20 10.68
CA VAL A 34 -38.17 -40.80 10.36
C VAL A 34 -38.90 -40.16 11.54
N ASP A 35 -39.83 -40.87 12.18
CA ASP A 35 -40.53 -40.37 13.38
C ASP A 35 -39.57 -40.18 14.58
N THR A 36 -38.63 -41.11 14.82
CA THR A 36 -37.64 -40.95 15.90
C THR A 36 -36.65 -39.80 15.66
N ALA A 37 -36.24 -39.58 14.41
CA ALA A 37 -35.36 -38.46 14.07
C ALA A 37 -36.11 -37.12 14.22
N ARG A 38 -37.39 -37.09 13.87
CA ARG A 38 -38.25 -35.92 14.04
C ARG A 38 -38.48 -35.59 15.52
N ASP A 39 -38.77 -36.58 16.34
CA ASP A 39 -38.90 -36.41 17.79
C ASP A 39 -37.58 -35.96 18.43
N GLY A 40 -36.45 -36.52 17.98
CA GLY A 40 -35.11 -36.12 18.40
C GLY A 40 -34.80 -34.66 18.06
N GLY A 41 -35.17 -34.20 16.86
CA GLY A 41 -34.99 -32.81 16.44
C GLY A 41 -35.81 -31.81 17.26
N HIS A 42 -37.07 -32.12 17.58
CA HIS A 42 -37.89 -31.24 18.43
C HIS A 42 -37.38 -31.18 19.87
N ARG A 43 -36.87 -32.29 20.42
CA ARG A 43 -36.23 -32.28 21.75
C ARG A 43 -34.94 -31.46 21.75
N SER A 44 -34.11 -31.59 20.71
CA SER A 44 -32.89 -30.79 20.56
C SER A 44 -33.21 -29.30 20.45
N LEU A 45 -34.30 -28.91 19.81
CA LEU A 45 -34.74 -27.51 19.76
C LEU A 45 -35.12 -26.96 21.15
N VAL A 46 -35.84 -27.73 21.97
CA VAL A 46 -36.17 -27.31 23.35
C VAL A 46 -34.90 -27.13 24.17
N LEU A 47 -33.99 -28.10 24.11
CA LEU A 47 -32.69 -28.00 24.79
C LEU A 47 -31.86 -26.81 24.32
N ALA A 48 -31.87 -26.50 23.02
CA ALA A 48 -31.16 -25.35 22.49
C ALA A 48 -31.64 -24.05 23.12
N ARG A 49 -32.97 -23.87 23.28
CA ARG A 49 -33.57 -22.69 23.92
C ARG A 49 -33.22 -22.60 25.40
N ASP A 50 -33.34 -23.71 26.13
CA ASP A 50 -33.01 -23.77 27.55
C ASP A 50 -31.53 -23.41 27.81
N LEU A 51 -30.62 -23.87 26.92
CA LEU A 51 -29.19 -23.58 27.02
C LEU A 51 -28.86 -22.12 26.72
N VAL A 52 -29.50 -21.52 25.71
CA VAL A 52 -29.34 -20.09 25.43
C VAL A 52 -29.83 -19.24 26.60
N GLU A 53 -30.96 -19.60 27.21
CA GLU A 53 -31.44 -18.94 28.45
C GLU A 53 -30.46 -19.11 29.62
N ALA A 54 -29.78 -20.26 29.70
CA ALA A 54 -28.73 -20.53 30.67
C ALA A 54 -27.38 -19.84 30.37
N LYS A 55 -27.31 -19.01 29.32
CA LYS A 55 -26.10 -18.32 28.84
C LYS A 55 -24.99 -19.27 28.36
N ASP A 56 -25.35 -20.39 27.74
CA ASP A 56 -24.44 -21.27 27.02
C ASP A 56 -24.81 -21.30 25.52
N PRO A 57 -24.42 -20.25 24.77
CA PRO A 57 -24.76 -20.14 23.35
C PRO A 57 -24.01 -21.14 22.48
N GLY A 58 -22.84 -21.64 22.89
CA GLY A 58 -22.06 -22.61 22.13
C GLY A 58 -22.72 -23.98 22.07
N THR A 59 -23.09 -24.54 23.22
CA THR A 59 -23.83 -25.81 23.27
C THR A 59 -25.24 -25.64 22.68
N GLY A 60 -25.88 -24.50 22.92
CA GLY A 60 -27.15 -24.12 22.30
C GLY A 60 -27.08 -24.13 20.76
N PHE A 61 -26.04 -23.55 20.16
CA PHE A 61 -25.82 -23.48 18.72
C PHE A 61 -25.71 -24.88 18.10
N ALA A 62 -24.93 -25.79 18.72
CA ALA A 62 -24.82 -27.17 18.27
C ALA A 62 -26.17 -27.91 18.29
N HIS A 63 -26.99 -27.68 19.33
CA HIS A 63 -28.33 -28.26 19.42
C HIS A 63 -29.31 -27.68 18.40
N TYR A 64 -29.20 -26.39 18.06
CA TYR A 64 -29.93 -25.81 16.94
C TYR A 64 -29.52 -26.42 15.60
N LEU A 65 -28.22 -26.54 15.31
CA LEU A 65 -27.73 -27.15 14.07
C LEU A 65 -28.26 -28.58 13.90
N LEU A 66 -28.20 -29.37 14.97
CA LEU A 66 -28.74 -30.73 14.99
C LEU A 66 -30.25 -30.74 14.72
N ALA A 67 -31.02 -29.89 15.41
CA ALA A 67 -32.47 -29.80 15.24
C ALA A 67 -32.86 -29.42 13.80
N LEU A 68 -32.19 -28.41 13.23
CA LEU A 68 -32.44 -27.88 11.89
C LEU A 68 -31.96 -28.79 10.76
N THR A 69 -30.99 -29.66 11.05
CA THR A 69 -30.54 -30.70 10.13
C THR A 69 -31.49 -31.89 10.12
N LEU A 70 -31.95 -32.33 11.30
CA LEU A 70 -32.89 -33.45 11.43
C LEU A 70 -34.32 -33.10 11.00
N VAL A 71 -34.74 -31.85 11.21
CA VAL A 71 -36.10 -31.37 10.87
C VAL A 71 -36.02 -30.04 10.10
N PRO A 72 -35.73 -30.06 8.80
CA PRO A 72 -35.64 -28.85 7.97
C PRO A 72 -36.90 -27.98 7.95
N ALA A 73 -38.07 -28.57 8.24
CA ALA A 73 -39.33 -27.84 8.33
C ALA A 73 -39.36 -26.78 9.46
N LEU A 74 -38.46 -26.87 10.45
CA LEU A 74 -38.36 -25.91 11.55
C LEU A 74 -37.60 -24.62 11.17
N ARG A 75 -36.85 -24.63 10.05
CA ARG A 75 -35.95 -23.53 9.66
C ARG A 75 -36.64 -22.17 9.64
N SER A 76 -37.79 -22.07 8.96
CA SER A 76 -38.51 -20.80 8.85
C SER A 76 -39.07 -20.31 10.19
N SER A 77 -39.46 -21.21 11.10
CA SER A 77 -40.07 -20.81 12.38
C SER A 77 -39.08 -20.37 13.44
N VAL A 78 -37.83 -20.84 13.38
CA VAL A 78 -36.81 -20.61 14.41
C VAL A 78 -35.61 -19.81 13.91
N GLN A 79 -35.70 -19.26 12.70
CA GLN A 79 -34.60 -18.53 12.06
C GLN A 79 -34.09 -17.38 12.93
N ALA A 80 -34.99 -16.57 13.52
CA ALA A 80 -34.60 -15.46 14.38
C ALA A 80 -33.84 -15.93 15.64
N GLU A 81 -34.37 -16.94 16.33
CA GLU A 81 -33.76 -17.51 17.53
C GLU A 81 -32.37 -18.11 17.24
N PHE A 82 -32.25 -18.81 16.10
CA PHE A 82 -30.98 -19.36 15.65
C PHE A 82 -29.95 -18.27 15.33
N ARG A 83 -30.37 -17.18 14.64
CA ARG A 83 -29.51 -16.03 14.33
C ARG A 83 -28.95 -15.40 15.60
N ASP A 84 -29.79 -15.19 16.61
CA ASP A 84 -29.37 -14.59 17.89
C ASP A 84 -28.38 -15.49 18.63
N CYS A 85 -28.64 -16.80 18.66
CA CYS A 85 -27.72 -17.79 19.23
C CYS A 85 -26.38 -17.82 18.49
N ALA A 86 -26.40 -17.83 17.15
CA ALA A 86 -25.21 -17.84 16.33
C ALA A 86 -24.35 -16.60 16.59
N ARG A 87 -24.97 -15.40 16.63
CA ARG A 87 -24.27 -14.14 16.93
C ARG A 87 -23.64 -14.16 18.32
N ALA A 88 -24.36 -14.62 19.34
CA ALA A 88 -23.84 -14.67 20.71
C ALA A 88 -22.60 -15.57 20.79
N TRP A 89 -22.67 -16.74 20.13
CA TRP A 89 -21.55 -17.68 20.12
C TRP A 89 -20.34 -17.18 19.32
N THR A 90 -20.56 -16.60 18.14
CA THR A 90 -19.44 -16.06 17.35
C THR A 90 -18.78 -14.87 18.05
N SER A 91 -19.54 -14.02 18.72
CA SER A 91 -18.99 -12.93 19.55
C SER A 91 -18.08 -13.45 20.67
N GLU A 92 -18.52 -14.50 21.38
CA GLU A 92 -17.72 -15.11 22.46
C GLU A 92 -16.44 -15.76 21.91
N LEU A 93 -16.52 -16.44 20.77
CA LEU A 93 -15.33 -17.02 20.12
C LEU A 93 -14.33 -15.94 19.67
N GLU A 94 -14.80 -14.83 19.14
CA GLU A 94 -13.96 -13.70 18.73
C GLU A 94 -13.28 -13.02 19.92
N GLU A 95 -13.98 -12.83 21.05
CA GLU A 95 -13.41 -12.31 22.30
C GLU A 95 -12.32 -13.23 22.86
N LEU A 96 -12.43 -14.54 22.63
CA LEU A 96 -11.42 -15.53 23.02
C LEU A 96 -10.27 -15.67 22.00
N GLY A 97 -10.27 -14.89 20.93
CA GLY A 97 -9.27 -14.98 19.85
C GLY A 97 -9.38 -16.24 18.99
N ARG A 98 -10.50 -16.98 19.06
CA ARG A 98 -10.75 -18.23 18.33
C ARG A 98 -11.39 -17.96 16.96
N ALA A 99 -10.70 -17.17 16.13
CA ALA A 99 -11.21 -16.72 14.83
C ALA A 99 -11.61 -17.88 13.90
N ARG A 100 -10.83 -18.97 13.87
CA ARG A 100 -11.12 -20.15 13.03
C ARG A 100 -12.46 -20.79 13.38
N ASP A 101 -12.72 -20.99 14.68
CA ASP A 101 -13.96 -21.60 15.15
C ASP A 101 -15.17 -20.70 14.86
N ALA A 102 -14.99 -19.37 14.95
CA ALA A 102 -16.03 -18.42 14.59
C ALA A 102 -16.40 -18.53 13.10
N PHE A 103 -15.41 -18.68 12.21
CA PHE A 103 -15.66 -18.92 10.78
C PHE A 103 -16.35 -20.24 10.50
N ASP A 104 -15.94 -21.33 11.15
CA ASP A 104 -16.62 -22.62 11.01
C ASP A 104 -18.09 -22.51 11.46
N CYS A 105 -18.39 -21.70 12.48
CA CYS A 105 -19.76 -21.40 12.90
C CYS A 105 -20.54 -20.60 11.85
N TYR A 106 -19.94 -19.56 11.26
CA TYR A 106 -20.55 -18.80 10.15
C TYR A 106 -20.85 -19.71 8.95
N GLU A 107 -19.92 -20.57 8.55
CA GLU A 107 -20.11 -21.51 7.44
C GLU A 107 -21.25 -22.50 7.72
N GLN A 108 -21.30 -23.08 8.92
CA GLN A 108 -22.38 -23.99 9.33
C GLN A 108 -23.74 -23.29 9.36
N ALA A 109 -23.78 -22.03 9.83
CA ALA A 109 -25.00 -21.22 9.83
C ALA A 109 -25.46 -20.89 8.40
N LEU A 110 -24.54 -20.50 7.50
CA LEU A 110 -24.82 -20.21 6.10
C LEU A 110 -25.16 -21.47 5.29
N ALA A 111 -24.70 -22.66 5.68
CA ALA A 111 -25.15 -23.91 5.07
C ALA A 111 -26.66 -24.17 5.30
N LEU A 112 -27.21 -23.68 6.42
CA LEU A 112 -28.64 -23.76 6.72
C LEU A 112 -29.43 -22.57 6.16
N TYR A 113 -28.84 -21.36 6.20
CA TYR A 113 -29.44 -20.11 5.71
C TYR A 113 -28.46 -19.35 4.79
N PRO A 114 -28.35 -19.71 3.50
CA PRO A 114 -27.29 -19.21 2.61
C PRO A 114 -27.32 -17.72 2.28
N GLU A 115 -28.50 -17.11 2.35
CA GLU A 115 -28.75 -15.70 1.99
C GLU A 115 -29.18 -14.87 3.21
N ASP A 116 -28.83 -15.35 4.41
CA ASP A 116 -29.16 -14.68 5.66
C ASP A 116 -28.33 -13.41 5.85
N GLU A 117 -28.99 -12.27 5.76
CA GLU A 117 -28.33 -10.97 5.74
C GLU A 117 -27.54 -10.68 7.03
N LEU A 118 -28.06 -11.12 8.19
CA LEU A 118 -27.41 -10.89 9.48
C LEU A 118 -26.16 -11.76 9.66
N ILE A 119 -26.22 -13.03 9.25
CA ILE A 119 -25.08 -13.94 9.34
C ILE A 119 -23.99 -13.53 8.35
N LEU A 120 -24.37 -13.19 7.12
CA LEU A 120 -23.43 -12.71 6.09
C LEU A 120 -22.72 -11.43 6.52
N ASN A 121 -23.44 -10.46 7.10
CA ASN A 121 -22.82 -9.24 7.60
C ASN A 121 -21.94 -9.49 8.83
N GLY A 122 -22.33 -10.38 9.74
CA GLY A 122 -21.48 -10.77 10.87
C GLY A 122 -20.15 -11.35 10.39
N MET A 123 -20.20 -12.35 9.49
CA MET A 123 -19.00 -12.94 8.89
C MET A 123 -18.14 -11.90 8.16
N GLY A 124 -18.77 -11.00 7.39
CA GLY A 124 -18.08 -9.93 6.69
C GLY A 124 -17.39 -8.94 7.64
N GLU A 125 -18.01 -8.59 8.78
CA GLU A 125 -17.38 -7.74 9.78
C GLU A 125 -16.15 -8.39 10.42
N SER A 126 -16.22 -9.70 10.70
CA SER A 126 -15.09 -10.46 11.24
C SER A 126 -13.95 -10.57 10.23
N LEU A 127 -14.25 -10.86 8.96
CA LEU A 127 -13.27 -10.84 7.87
C LEU A 127 -12.61 -9.47 7.71
N PHE A 128 -13.41 -8.40 7.75
CA PHE A 128 -12.91 -7.04 7.65
C PHE A 128 -11.95 -6.68 8.78
N ARG A 129 -12.27 -7.08 10.04
CA ARG A 129 -11.36 -6.88 11.20
C ARG A 129 -10.03 -7.61 11.06
N LEU A 130 -10.02 -8.74 10.35
CA LEU A 130 -8.83 -9.55 10.12
C LEU A 130 -8.05 -9.16 8.86
N GLY A 131 -8.50 -8.16 8.11
CA GLY A 131 -7.82 -7.70 6.89
C GLY A 131 -8.26 -8.39 5.59
N PHE A 132 -9.18 -9.34 5.65
CA PHE A 132 -9.72 -10.03 4.47
C PHE A 132 -10.83 -9.21 3.78
N TRP A 133 -10.44 -8.08 3.18
CA TRP A 133 -11.37 -7.07 2.68
C TRP A 133 -12.20 -7.56 1.48
N ASP A 134 -11.61 -8.37 0.60
CA ASP A 134 -12.28 -8.91 -0.59
C ASP A 134 -13.42 -9.87 -0.20
N GLU A 135 -13.11 -10.83 0.68
CA GLU A 135 -14.08 -11.79 1.22
C GLU A 135 -15.15 -11.07 2.05
N ALA A 136 -14.76 -10.06 2.82
CA ALA A 136 -15.70 -9.22 3.57
C ALA A 136 -16.69 -8.53 2.64
N ALA A 137 -16.20 -7.86 1.59
CA ALA A 137 -17.05 -7.19 0.61
C ALA A 137 -17.97 -8.17 -0.11
N ALA A 138 -17.48 -9.37 -0.46
CA ALA A 138 -18.31 -10.41 -1.06
C ALA A 138 -19.46 -10.84 -0.13
N CYS A 139 -19.22 -10.94 1.18
CA CYS A 139 -20.25 -11.22 2.18
C CYS A 139 -21.28 -10.09 2.26
N PHE A 140 -20.84 -8.83 2.30
CA PHE A 140 -21.75 -7.69 2.32
C PHE A 140 -22.58 -7.56 1.03
N LEU A 141 -21.99 -7.81 -0.14
CA LEU A 141 -22.72 -7.83 -1.41
C LEU A 141 -23.76 -8.96 -1.47
N ARG A 142 -23.46 -10.14 -0.91
CA ARG A 142 -24.46 -11.21 -0.74
C ARG A 142 -25.61 -10.76 0.15
N ALA A 143 -25.31 -10.12 1.29
CA ALA A 143 -26.32 -9.58 2.17
C ALA A 143 -27.20 -8.52 1.47
N LEU A 144 -26.60 -7.64 0.66
CA LEU A 144 -27.31 -6.63 -0.12
C LEU A 144 -28.11 -7.21 -1.29
N ARG A 145 -27.71 -8.34 -1.87
CA ARG A 145 -28.55 -9.04 -2.87
C ARG A 145 -29.84 -9.57 -2.25
N SER A 146 -29.76 -10.10 -1.03
CA SER A 146 -30.92 -10.56 -0.25
C SER A 146 -31.78 -9.39 0.25
N ALA A 147 -31.13 -8.33 0.77
CA ALA A 147 -31.77 -7.15 1.33
C ALA A 147 -31.16 -5.84 0.81
N PRO A 148 -31.53 -5.36 -0.40
CA PRO A 148 -30.89 -4.19 -1.04
C PRO A 148 -30.97 -2.87 -0.27
N GLY A 149 -31.98 -2.73 0.59
CA GLY A 149 -32.19 -1.53 1.41
C GLY A 149 -31.51 -1.56 2.78
N TRP A 150 -30.84 -2.65 3.14
CA TRP A 150 -30.35 -2.85 4.51
C TRP A 150 -29.11 -2.03 4.82
N ALA A 151 -29.26 -1.03 5.70
CA ALA A 151 -28.23 -0.02 5.95
C ALA A 151 -26.91 -0.58 6.52
N PRO A 152 -26.89 -1.52 7.48
CA PRO A 152 -25.64 -2.07 8.03
C PRO A 152 -24.73 -2.71 6.98
N ALA A 153 -25.24 -3.61 6.14
CA ALA A 153 -24.44 -4.23 5.08
C ALA A 153 -23.96 -3.20 4.05
N ARG A 154 -24.75 -2.16 3.74
CA ARG A 154 -24.33 -1.10 2.82
C ARG A 154 -23.18 -0.27 3.40
N GLU A 155 -23.25 0.05 4.68
CA GLU A 155 -22.22 0.80 5.39
C GLU A 155 -20.92 0.00 5.48
N ASN A 156 -21.03 -1.26 5.89
CA ASN A 156 -19.88 -2.15 5.98
C ASN A 156 -19.27 -2.47 4.62
N PHE A 157 -20.10 -2.62 3.57
CA PHE A 157 -19.61 -2.73 2.20
C PHE A 157 -18.80 -1.50 1.81
N ARG A 158 -19.28 -0.28 2.06
CA ARG A 158 -18.53 0.95 1.74
C ARG A 158 -17.20 1.02 2.47
N ARG A 159 -17.16 0.58 3.73
CA ARG A 159 -15.92 0.49 4.52
C ARG A 159 -14.95 -0.53 3.94
N ALA A 160 -15.41 -1.69 3.48
CA ALA A 160 -14.56 -2.67 2.81
C ALA A 160 -14.11 -2.16 1.43
N ALA A 161 -15.05 -1.63 0.65
CA ALA A 161 -14.86 -1.13 -0.70
C ALA A 161 -13.82 -0.02 -0.79
N SER A 162 -13.65 0.81 0.25
CA SER A 162 -12.59 1.82 0.28
C SER A 162 -11.17 1.26 0.27
N TRP A 163 -10.99 -0.04 0.54
CA TRP A 163 -9.71 -0.76 0.45
C TRP A 163 -9.56 -1.57 -0.84
N LEU A 164 -10.64 -1.75 -1.60
CA LEU A 164 -10.68 -2.64 -2.76
C LEU A 164 -10.47 -1.95 -4.09
N LEU A 165 -10.65 -0.64 -4.12
CA LEU A 165 -10.48 0.17 -5.31
C LEU A 165 -9.78 1.46 -4.95
N GLU A 166 -8.72 1.78 -5.67
CA GLU A 166 -7.93 2.95 -5.34
C GLU A 166 -8.67 4.24 -5.70
N ARG A 167 -8.48 5.27 -4.85
CA ARG A 167 -9.30 6.47 -4.89
C ARG A 167 -9.11 7.32 -6.14
N TRP A 168 -7.95 7.25 -6.79
CA TRP A 168 -7.66 8.03 -7.99
C TRP A 168 -8.60 7.72 -9.17
N HIS A 169 -9.32 6.60 -9.15
CA HIS A 169 -10.39 6.30 -10.10
C HIS A 169 -11.46 7.40 -10.17
N PHE A 170 -11.81 8.04 -9.04
CA PHE A 170 -12.81 9.11 -9.00
C PHE A 170 -12.36 10.37 -9.74
N PRO A 171 -11.25 11.05 -9.36
CA PRO A 171 -10.80 12.24 -10.06
C PRO A 171 -10.41 11.94 -11.51
N MET A 172 -9.84 10.77 -11.81
CA MET A 172 -9.52 10.37 -13.18
C MET A 172 -10.77 10.27 -14.08
N LEU A 173 -11.86 9.68 -13.58
CA LEU A 173 -13.11 9.59 -14.34
C LEU A 173 -13.84 10.93 -14.44
N ASN A 174 -13.66 11.81 -13.46
CA ASN A 174 -14.16 13.18 -13.47
C ASN A 174 -13.34 14.12 -14.37
N ASP A 175 -12.11 13.74 -14.75
CA ASP A 175 -11.27 14.47 -15.69
C ASP A 175 -11.79 14.32 -17.12
N ARG A 176 -12.72 15.21 -17.46
CA ARG A 176 -13.34 15.26 -18.79
C ARG A 176 -12.31 15.53 -19.89
N ARG A 177 -11.29 16.36 -19.63
CA ARG A 177 -10.28 16.72 -20.64
C ARG A 177 -9.42 15.52 -21.01
N ARG A 178 -8.97 14.75 -20.01
CA ARG A 178 -8.32 13.44 -20.20
C ARG A 178 -9.19 12.52 -21.05
N ASN A 179 -10.45 12.34 -20.64
CA ASN A 179 -11.37 11.42 -21.32
C ASN A 179 -11.61 11.82 -22.78
N GLU A 180 -11.78 13.11 -23.07
CA GLU A 180 -11.95 13.62 -24.44
C GLU A 180 -10.69 13.38 -25.29
N ALA A 181 -9.51 13.66 -24.75
CA ALA A 181 -8.24 13.48 -25.45
C ALA A 181 -7.99 12.00 -25.80
N TYR A 182 -8.19 11.07 -24.85
CA TYR A 182 -8.05 9.63 -25.10
C TYR A 182 -9.06 9.12 -26.13
N ARG A 183 -10.33 9.53 -26.01
CA ARG A 183 -11.38 9.16 -26.97
C ARG A 183 -11.04 9.64 -28.38
N ASP A 184 -10.56 10.87 -28.52
CA ASP A 184 -10.27 11.45 -29.83
C ASP A 184 -8.99 10.87 -30.45
N ALA A 185 -7.97 10.56 -29.65
CA ALA A 185 -6.79 9.83 -30.10
C ALA A 185 -7.14 8.40 -30.57
N LEU A 186 -7.95 7.67 -29.80
CA LEU A 186 -8.46 6.35 -30.20
C LEU A 186 -9.27 6.42 -31.50
N ARG A 187 -10.17 7.41 -31.64
CA ARG A 187 -10.93 7.62 -32.88
C ARG A 187 -10.03 7.82 -34.08
N ARG A 188 -9.02 8.69 -33.98
CA ARG A 188 -8.07 8.91 -35.08
C ARG A 188 -7.26 7.65 -35.39
N ALA A 189 -6.76 6.96 -34.37
CA ALA A 189 -5.98 5.74 -34.54
C ALA A 189 -6.78 4.61 -35.21
N VAL A 190 -8.05 4.42 -34.81
CA VAL A 190 -8.95 3.44 -35.44
C VAL A 190 -9.32 3.88 -36.86
N ALA A 191 -9.62 5.17 -37.09
CA ALA A 191 -9.95 5.70 -38.41
C ALA A 191 -8.79 5.62 -39.42
N LYS A 192 -7.54 5.90 -38.99
CA LYS A 192 -6.32 5.76 -39.83
C LYS A 192 -6.16 4.32 -40.37
N ARG A 193 -6.67 3.31 -39.64
CA ARG A 193 -6.65 1.89 -40.04
C ARG A 193 -7.77 1.50 -41.02
N GLY A 194 -8.57 2.48 -41.45
CA GLY A 194 -9.20 2.47 -42.77
C GLY A 194 -10.42 1.58 -42.97
N GLY A 195 -11.31 1.42 -41.99
CA GLY A 195 -12.59 0.71 -42.19
C GLY A 195 -12.46 -0.74 -42.67
N THR A 196 -11.26 -1.33 -42.58
CA THR A 196 -10.92 -2.68 -43.07
C THR A 196 -11.48 -3.80 -42.21
N GLY A 197 -12.10 -3.48 -41.06
CA GLY A 197 -12.61 -4.48 -40.12
C GLY A 197 -11.51 -5.22 -39.33
N CYS A 198 -10.26 -4.77 -39.39
CA CYS A 198 -9.11 -5.46 -38.78
C CYS A 198 -8.43 -4.69 -37.62
N CYS A 199 -9.02 -3.61 -37.11
CA CYS A 199 -8.45 -2.89 -35.96
C CYS A 199 -8.77 -3.63 -34.66
N THR A 200 -7.83 -4.47 -34.22
CA THR A 200 -7.83 -5.14 -32.92
C THR A 200 -7.08 -4.29 -31.89
N VAL A 201 -7.70 -4.10 -30.73
CA VAL A 201 -7.22 -3.24 -29.64
C VAL A 201 -7.02 -4.05 -28.38
N LEU A 202 -5.92 -3.82 -27.66
CA LEU A 202 -5.71 -4.27 -26.27
C LEU A 202 -5.64 -3.05 -25.34
N ASP A 203 -6.51 -3.03 -24.34
CA ASP A 203 -6.54 -2.05 -23.25
C ASP A 203 -5.82 -2.65 -22.02
N ILE A 204 -4.63 -2.14 -21.70
CA ILE A 204 -3.81 -2.60 -20.58
C ILE A 204 -4.10 -1.71 -19.36
N GLY A 205 -4.46 -2.31 -18.23
CA GLY A 205 -4.90 -1.57 -17.03
C GLY A 205 -6.28 -0.98 -17.26
N ALA A 206 -7.24 -1.83 -17.64
CA ALA A 206 -8.53 -1.38 -18.13
C ALA A 206 -9.36 -0.61 -17.08
N GLY A 207 -9.13 -0.83 -15.78
CA GLY A 207 -9.86 -0.20 -14.69
C GLY A 207 -11.37 -0.41 -14.84
N THR A 208 -12.11 0.64 -15.19
CA THR A 208 -13.56 0.57 -15.45
C THR A 208 -13.97 0.14 -16.86
N GLY A 209 -13.00 -0.03 -17.77
CA GLY A 209 -13.21 -0.33 -19.19
C GLY A 209 -13.58 0.89 -20.04
N ILE A 210 -13.36 2.11 -19.55
CA ILE A 210 -13.72 3.34 -20.27
C ILE A 210 -12.99 3.47 -21.63
N LEU A 211 -11.69 3.16 -21.67
CA LEU A 211 -10.89 3.23 -22.90
C LEU A 211 -11.28 2.13 -23.88
N SER A 212 -11.53 0.91 -23.39
CA SER A 212 -12.13 -0.19 -24.15
C SER A 212 -13.46 0.21 -24.82
N MET A 213 -14.36 0.89 -24.10
CA MET A 213 -15.63 1.37 -24.67
C MET A 213 -15.39 2.45 -25.73
N PHE A 214 -14.46 3.39 -25.50
CA PHE A 214 -14.10 4.38 -26.51
C PHE A 214 -13.51 3.74 -27.78
N ALA A 215 -12.65 2.73 -27.63
CA ALA A 215 -12.09 1.98 -28.76
C ALA A 215 -13.20 1.28 -29.57
N ARG A 216 -14.16 0.65 -28.89
CA ARG A 216 -15.30 0.00 -29.55
C ARG A 216 -16.21 1.02 -30.25
N GLN A 217 -16.51 2.14 -29.62
CA GLN A 217 -17.29 3.25 -30.21
C GLN A 217 -16.59 3.89 -31.41
N ALA A 218 -15.25 3.92 -31.41
CA ALA A 218 -14.44 4.39 -32.53
C ALA A 218 -14.49 3.45 -33.75
N GLY A 219 -15.03 2.23 -33.60
CA GLY A 219 -15.16 1.24 -34.68
C GLY A 219 -14.11 0.14 -34.67
N ALA A 220 -13.41 -0.08 -33.55
CA ALA A 220 -12.53 -1.25 -33.40
C ALA A 220 -13.33 -2.55 -33.64
N SER A 221 -12.73 -3.49 -34.37
CA SER A 221 -13.40 -4.75 -34.74
C SER A 221 -13.41 -5.74 -33.58
N ARG A 222 -12.37 -5.74 -32.76
CA ARG A 222 -12.29 -6.52 -31.52
C ARG A 222 -11.50 -5.76 -30.48
N VAL A 223 -12.02 -5.74 -29.24
CA VAL A 223 -11.36 -5.10 -28.10
C VAL A 223 -11.12 -6.16 -27.03
N PHE A 224 -9.86 -6.26 -26.61
CA PHE A 224 -9.43 -7.01 -25.45
C PHE A 224 -9.06 -6.03 -24.36
N ALA A 225 -9.30 -6.40 -23.11
CA ALA A 225 -8.98 -5.58 -21.95
C ALA A 225 -8.36 -6.49 -20.90
N CYS A 226 -7.28 -6.08 -20.26
CA CYS A 226 -6.72 -6.80 -19.12
C CYS A 226 -6.62 -5.89 -17.90
N GLU A 227 -6.91 -6.47 -16.74
CA GLU A 227 -6.89 -5.81 -15.45
C GLU A 227 -6.44 -6.82 -14.38
N VAL A 228 -5.56 -6.38 -13.48
CA VAL A 228 -4.99 -7.20 -12.41
C VAL A 228 -5.89 -7.20 -11.20
N SER A 229 -6.53 -6.08 -10.88
CA SER A 229 -7.44 -5.99 -9.74
C SER A 229 -8.72 -6.76 -10.01
N ARG A 230 -8.96 -7.80 -9.19
CA ARG A 230 -10.19 -8.59 -9.25
C ARG A 230 -11.45 -7.73 -9.07
N THR A 231 -11.36 -6.74 -8.18
CA THR A 231 -12.43 -5.77 -7.92
C THR A 231 -12.69 -4.89 -9.14
N ALA A 232 -11.64 -4.33 -9.75
CA ALA A 232 -11.77 -3.53 -10.96
C ALA A 232 -12.31 -4.36 -12.13
N VAL A 233 -11.89 -5.62 -12.30
CA VAL A 233 -12.48 -6.55 -13.29
C VAL A 233 -13.97 -6.73 -13.09
N GLN A 234 -14.42 -6.97 -11.85
CA GLN A 234 -15.85 -7.14 -11.57
C GLN A 234 -16.62 -5.85 -11.87
N LEU A 235 -16.10 -4.70 -11.46
CA LEU A 235 -16.65 -3.39 -11.75
C LEU A 235 -16.76 -3.15 -13.27
N ALA A 236 -15.69 -3.40 -14.02
CA ALA A 236 -15.66 -3.27 -15.49
C ALA A 236 -16.71 -4.16 -16.16
N ARG A 237 -16.92 -5.40 -15.70
CA ARG A 237 -17.97 -6.28 -16.26
C ARG A 237 -19.37 -5.67 -16.10
N GLU A 238 -19.66 -5.12 -14.93
CA GLU A 238 -20.95 -4.47 -14.66
C GLU A 238 -21.12 -3.21 -15.50
N VAL A 239 -20.07 -2.38 -15.58
CA VAL A 239 -20.05 -1.15 -16.39
C VAL A 239 -20.21 -1.46 -17.88
N LEU A 240 -19.46 -2.42 -18.44
CA LEU A 240 -19.57 -2.83 -19.84
C LEU A 240 -20.98 -3.33 -20.15
N SER A 241 -21.55 -4.18 -19.28
CA SER A 241 -22.91 -4.69 -19.43
C SER A 241 -23.95 -3.57 -19.41
N ALA A 242 -23.85 -2.63 -18.47
CA ALA A 242 -24.78 -1.52 -18.32
C ALA A 242 -24.76 -0.51 -19.47
N ASN A 243 -23.66 -0.48 -20.24
CA ASN A 243 -23.48 0.35 -21.43
C ASN A 243 -23.67 -0.41 -22.74
N GLY A 244 -24.07 -1.69 -22.70
CA GLY A 244 -24.37 -2.49 -23.89
C GLY A 244 -23.13 -3.04 -24.61
N PHE A 245 -21.98 -3.08 -23.95
CA PHE A 245 -20.71 -3.62 -24.48
C PHE A 245 -20.39 -5.03 -23.95
N ALA A 246 -21.34 -5.69 -23.28
CA ALA A 246 -21.18 -7.08 -22.88
C ALA A 246 -21.00 -7.98 -24.10
N GLY A 247 -19.84 -8.64 -24.20
CA GLY A 247 -19.47 -9.49 -25.32
C GLY A 247 -18.75 -8.77 -26.48
N ASP A 248 -18.81 -7.45 -26.54
CA ASP A 248 -18.02 -6.64 -27.50
C ASP A 248 -16.56 -6.45 -27.02
N VAL A 249 -16.35 -6.45 -25.70
CA VAL A 249 -15.04 -6.36 -25.05
C VAL A 249 -14.73 -7.68 -24.35
N SER A 250 -13.59 -8.29 -24.68
CA SER A 250 -13.08 -9.49 -24.01
C SER A 250 -12.21 -9.09 -22.82
N LEU A 251 -12.80 -9.08 -21.62
CA LEU A 251 -12.11 -8.69 -20.38
C LEU A 251 -11.42 -9.90 -19.71
N LEU A 252 -10.12 -9.75 -19.49
CA LEU A 252 -9.21 -10.74 -18.92
C LEU A 252 -8.75 -10.28 -17.53
N HIS A 253 -8.83 -11.18 -16.54
CA HIS A 253 -8.25 -10.95 -15.21
C HIS A 253 -6.83 -11.51 -15.23
N ALA A 254 -5.86 -10.65 -15.55
CA ALA A 254 -4.45 -11.01 -15.73
C ALA A 254 -3.60 -9.74 -15.84
N ALA A 255 -2.34 -9.83 -15.45
CA ALA A 255 -1.35 -8.83 -15.85
C ALA A 255 -1.05 -8.95 -17.35
N SER A 256 -0.74 -7.82 -18.01
CA SER A 256 -0.38 -7.84 -19.43
C SER A 256 0.84 -8.73 -19.72
N ASN A 257 1.75 -8.85 -18.75
CA ASN A 257 2.97 -9.63 -18.85
C ASN A 257 2.74 -11.14 -18.84
N ASP A 258 1.58 -11.58 -18.37
CA ASP A 258 1.21 -12.99 -18.38
C ASP A 258 0.51 -13.39 -19.67
N LEU A 259 0.00 -12.44 -20.45
CA LEU A 259 -0.79 -12.73 -21.65
C LEU A 259 0.06 -13.37 -22.75
N ALA A 260 -0.53 -14.32 -23.47
CA ALA A 260 0.13 -15.01 -24.58
C ALA A 260 -0.79 -15.18 -25.79
N VAL A 261 -0.18 -15.16 -26.98
CA VAL A 261 -0.82 -15.54 -28.25
C VAL A 261 -0.41 -16.98 -28.58
N PRO A 262 -1.34 -17.93 -28.85
CA PRO A 262 -2.78 -17.75 -29.04
C PRO A 262 -3.65 -18.00 -27.78
N ARG A 263 -3.05 -18.21 -26.59
CA ARG A 263 -3.76 -18.68 -25.39
C ARG A 263 -4.88 -17.73 -24.95
N ASP A 264 -4.57 -16.45 -24.80
CA ASP A 264 -5.49 -15.43 -24.28
C ASP A 264 -5.97 -14.50 -25.39
N LEU A 265 -5.09 -14.20 -26.35
CA LEU A 265 -5.39 -13.44 -27.55
C LEU A 265 -5.28 -14.36 -28.76
N PRO A 266 -6.27 -14.39 -29.67
CA PRO A 266 -6.23 -15.27 -30.84
C PRO A 266 -5.10 -14.92 -31.81
N GLU A 267 -4.75 -13.65 -31.89
CA GLU A 267 -3.69 -13.10 -32.73
C GLU A 267 -3.14 -11.82 -32.09
N ARG A 268 -2.01 -11.35 -32.62
CA ARG A 268 -1.41 -10.08 -32.19
C ARG A 268 -2.31 -8.90 -32.54
N VAL A 269 -2.36 -7.91 -31.64
CA VAL A 269 -3.19 -6.72 -31.80
C VAL A 269 -2.50 -5.62 -32.60
N SER A 270 -3.32 -4.81 -33.28
CA SER A 270 -2.84 -3.67 -34.08
C SER A 270 -2.64 -2.38 -33.28
N LEU A 271 -3.23 -2.30 -32.09
CA LEU A 271 -3.22 -1.13 -31.22
C LEU A 271 -3.23 -1.57 -29.76
N VAL A 272 -2.33 -1.00 -28.97
CA VAL A 272 -2.39 -1.03 -27.51
C VAL A 272 -2.78 0.36 -27.03
N VAL A 273 -3.70 0.41 -26.08
CA VAL A 273 -3.97 1.60 -25.28
C VAL A 273 -3.67 1.28 -23.82
N THR A 274 -3.02 2.20 -23.12
CA THR A 274 -2.74 2.07 -21.69
C THR A 274 -2.81 3.43 -21.00
N GLU A 275 -3.07 3.39 -19.70
CA GLU A 275 -2.89 4.53 -18.81
C GLU A 275 -2.34 4.10 -17.43
N THR A 276 -1.45 3.10 -17.43
CA THR A 276 -0.77 2.59 -16.22
C THR A 276 0.48 3.43 -15.92
N MET A 277 0.30 4.66 -15.46
CA MET A 277 1.36 5.65 -15.25
C MET A 277 1.17 6.28 -13.87
N ASP A 278 2.23 6.73 -13.20
CA ASP A 278 2.09 7.50 -11.95
C ASP A 278 2.48 8.97 -12.15
N ALA A 279 2.58 9.73 -11.05
CA ALA A 279 3.01 11.13 -11.05
C ALA A 279 4.42 11.36 -11.66
N ALA A 280 5.29 10.34 -11.64
CA ALA A 280 6.63 10.38 -12.23
C ALA A 280 6.71 9.58 -13.55
N LEU A 281 5.57 9.30 -14.19
CA LEU A 281 5.38 8.54 -15.42
C LEU A 281 5.63 7.02 -15.31
N LEU A 282 6.69 6.57 -14.63
CA LEU A 282 7.22 5.21 -14.82
C LEU A 282 6.78 4.17 -13.78
N GLY A 283 6.45 4.56 -12.53
CA GLY A 283 6.40 3.63 -11.40
C GLY A 283 5.18 2.72 -11.33
N GLU A 284 4.22 2.84 -12.27
CA GLU A 284 3.18 1.83 -12.51
C GLU A 284 3.58 0.77 -13.56
N GLY A 285 4.87 0.70 -13.93
CA GLY A 285 5.40 -0.38 -14.78
C GLY A 285 4.99 -0.30 -16.25
N ILE A 286 4.73 0.91 -16.77
CA ILE A 286 4.37 1.12 -18.19
C ILE A 286 5.44 0.57 -19.13
N VAL A 287 6.72 0.71 -18.79
CA VAL A 287 7.84 0.35 -19.67
C VAL A 287 7.90 -1.16 -19.85
N GLU A 288 7.88 -1.91 -18.76
CA GLU A 288 7.89 -3.37 -18.71
C GLU A 288 6.68 -3.94 -19.45
N SER A 289 5.50 -3.38 -19.18
CA SER A 289 4.24 -3.76 -19.83
C SER A 289 4.31 -3.55 -21.35
N LEU A 290 4.88 -2.44 -21.81
CA LEU A 290 5.01 -2.14 -23.23
C LEU A 290 6.13 -2.95 -23.91
N ILE A 291 7.24 -3.24 -23.23
CA ILE A 291 8.28 -4.15 -23.75
C ILE A 291 7.66 -5.53 -24.01
N HIS A 292 6.92 -6.07 -23.03
CA HIS A 292 6.22 -7.33 -23.19
C HIS A 292 5.19 -7.25 -24.33
N ALA A 293 4.38 -6.20 -24.38
CA ALA A 293 3.39 -6.00 -25.43
C ALA A 293 4.04 -5.98 -26.82
N TRP A 294 5.11 -5.21 -27.05
CA TRP A 294 5.83 -5.17 -28.32
C TRP A 294 6.40 -6.54 -28.70
N ARG A 295 6.98 -7.27 -27.76
CA ARG A 295 7.58 -8.59 -28.01
C ARG A 295 6.55 -9.66 -28.31
N HIS A 296 5.41 -9.67 -27.61
CA HIS A 296 4.51 -10.84 -27.58
C HIS A 296 3.08 -10.57 -28.08
N LEU A 297 2.56 -9.35 -27.93
CA LEU A 297 1.13 -9.05 -28.09
C LEU A 297 0.83 -8.14 -29.28
N LEU A 298 1.70 -7.19 -29.62
CA LEU A 298 1.52 -6.23 -30.70
C LEU A 298 2.04 -6.79 -32.03
N LEU A 299 1.43 -6.32 -33.12
CA LEU A 299 2.03 -6.40 -34.45
C LEU A 299 3.38 -5.64 -34.49
N PRO A 300 4.29 -5.97 -35.43
CA PRO A 300 5.58 -5.31 -35.53
C PRO A 300 5.46 -3.78 -35.69
N PRO A 301 6.43 -2.98 -35.20
CA PRO A 301 6.40 -1.54 -35.40
C PRO A 301 6.47 -1.18 -36.89
N PRO A 302 5.97 0.00 -37.31
CA PRO A 302 6.11 0.45 -38.68
C PRO A 302 7.60 0.52 -39.08
N PRO A 303 7.97 0.16 -40.32
CA PRO A 303 9.35 0.26 -40.78
C PRO A 303 9.82 1.73 -40.69
N THR A 304 11.00 1.94 -40.11
CA THR A 304 11.62 3.26 -39.99
C THR A 304 11.70 3.93 -41.36
N ALA A 305 11.23 5.18 -41.44
CA ALA A 305 11.18 5.95 -42.68
C ALA A 305 12.55 5.91 -43.38
N THR A 306 12.58 5.38 -44.61
CA THR A 306 13.74 5.55 -45.48
C THR A 306 13.87 7.02 -45.86
N VAL A 307 15.12 7.46 -46.09
CA VAL A 307 15.66 8.83 -46.20
C VAL A 307 14.97 9.79 -47.21
N ASN A 308 13.83 9.45 -47.81
CA ASN A 308 13.13 10.27 -48.79
C ASN A 308 11.72 10.65 -48.35
N GLY A 309 11.60 11.40 -47.24
CA GLY A 309 10.57 12.44 -47.02
C GLY A 309 9.08 12.11 -47.25
N ALA A 310 8.68 10.85 -47.37
CA ALA A 310 7.29 10.42 -47.47
C ALA A 310 6.94 9.66 -46.20
N ASP A 311 5.97 10.20 -45.47
CA ASP A 311 5.41 9.64 -44.26
C ASP A 311 4.90 8.22 -44.56
N ALA A 312 5.65 7.20 -44.14
CA ALA A 312 5.21 5.82 -44.22
C ALA A 312 4.13 5.63 -43.14
N GLY A 313 2.93 6.11 -43.43
CA GLY A 313 1.80 6.09 -42.51
C GLY A 313 1.60 4.70 -41.91
N VAL A 314 1.21 4.66 -40.64
CA VAL A 314 0.86 3.45 -39.87
C VAL A 314 -0.10 2.59 -40.72
N GLY A 315 0.46 1.61 -41.45
CA GLY A 315 -0.27 0.76 -42.37
C GLY A 315 -1.06 -0.33 -41.66
N ALA A 316 -1.93 -1.03 -42.37
CA ALA A 316 -2.82 -2.09 -41.84
C ALA A 316 -2.11 -3.33 -41.23
N GLY A 317 -0.77 -3.34 -41.16
CA GLY A 317 0.04 -4.49 -40.70
C GLY A 317 1.07 -4.15 -39.62
N CYS A 318 1.02 -2.96 -39.02
CA CYS A 318 1.92 -2.59 -37.92
C CYS A 318 1.17 -2.29 -36.61
N GLY A 319 1.88 -2.47 -35.51
CA GLY A 319 1.43 -2.13 -34.16
C GLY A 319 1.59 -0.64 -33.88
N GLN A 320 0.83 -0.15 -32.91
CA GLN A 320 0.97 1.19 -32.35
C GLN A 320 0.56 1.17 -30.88
N VAL A 321 1.10 2.09 -30.10
CA VAL A 321 0.73 2.35 -28.71
C VAL A 321 0.13 3.74 -28.57
N ILE A 322 -0.93 3.85 -27.77
CA ILE A 322 -1.46 5.10 -27.20
C ILE A 322 -1.32 4.99 -25.67
N PRO A 323 -0.65 5.94 -25.00
CA PRO A 323 0.00 7.13 -25.53
C PRO A 323 1.18 6.82 -26.45
N ALA A 324 1.44 7.71 -27.42
CA ALA A 324 2.55 7.56 -28.35
C ALA A 324 3.92 7.80 -27.70
N GLY A 325 3.99 8.62 -26.65
CA GLY A 325 5.21 8.91 -25.91
C GLY A 325 4.97 9.96 -24.83
N ALA A 326 6.01 10.31 -24.07
CA ALA A 326 5.93 11.32 -23.03
C ALA A 326 7.23 12.13 -22.90
N THR A 327 7.12 13.31 -22.32
CA THR A 327 8.27 14.11 -21.89
C THR A 327 8.06 14.56 -20.46
N VAL A 328 8.99 14.16 -19.58
CA VAL A 328 9.03 14.59 -18.18
C VAL A 328 9.83 15.89 -18.10
N TYR A 329 9.23 16.89 -17.45
CA TYR A 329 9.82 18.17 -17.11
C TYR A 329 10.08 18.22 -15.62
N ALA A 330 11.11 18.96 -15.22
CA ALA A 330 11.41 19.22 -13.83
C ALA A 330 11.74 20.70 -13.58
N CYS A 331 11.57 21.15 -12.35
CA CYS A 331 12.07 22.42 -11.86
C CYS A 331 12.52 22.31 -10.39
N ALA A 332 13.47 23.15 -10.00
CA ALA A 332 13.87 23.30 -8.62
C ALA A 332 12.95 24.30 -7.90
N VAL A 333 12.52 23.97 -6.67
CA VAL A 333 11.58 24.81 -5.91
C VAL A 333 12.05 25.06 -4.48
N GLU A 334 11.65 26.22 -3.97
CA GLU A 334 11.53 26.49 -2.55
C GLU A 334 10.09 26.20 -2.11
N CYS A 335 9.92 25.34 -1.12
CA CYS A 335 8.62 25.01 -0.55
C CYS A 335 8.79 24.65 0.93
N PRO A 336 8.45 25.56 1.85
CA PRO A 336 8.57 25.33 3.29
C PRO A 336 7.78 24.11 3.78
N GLU A 337 6.64 23.80 3.16
CA GLU A 337 5.84 22.64 3.51
C GLU A 337 6.59 21.34 3.18
N ILE A 338 7.10 21.18 1.95
CA ILE A 338 7.94 20.02 1.60
C ILE A 338 9.18 19.95 2.51
N ARG A 339 9.83 21.09 2.77
CA ARG A 339 10.99 21.15 3.68
C ARG A 339 10.65 20.60 5.07
N ARG A 340 9.48 20.93 5.61
CA ARG A 340 9.02 20.48 6.94
C ARG A 340 8.94 18.96 7.06
N TYR A 341 8.56 18.27 5.99
CA TYR A 341 8.38 16.81 5.98
C TYR A 341 9.68 16.04 5.65
N HIS A 342 10.68 16.68 5.04
CA HIS A 342 11.87 15.96 4.57
C HIS A 342 13.20 16.45 5.17
N ARG A 343 13.19 17.55 5.93
CA ARG A 343 14.39 18.14 6.52
C ARG A 343 14.14 18.61 7.95
N LEU A 344 15.06 18.28 8.85
CA LEU A 344 15.08 18.90 10.19
C LEU A 344 15.40 20.40 10.03
N CYS A 345 14.43 21.24 10.36
CA CYS A 345 14.47 22.70 10.27
C CYS A 345 14.85 23.35 11.61
N VAL A 346 14.79 22.58 12.70
CA VAL A 346 14.96 23.06 14.07
C VAL A 346 16.25 22.51 14.67
N ARG A 347 17.05 23.38 15.30
CA ARG A 347 18.30 22.96 15.95
C ARG A 347 18.11 22.53 17.39
N GLU A 348 17.09 23.06 18.05
CA GLU A 348 16.87 22.87 19.48
C GLU A 348 15.36 22.91 19.80
N ALA A 349 14.93 22.10 20.77
CA ALA A 349 13.62 22.15 21.39
C ALA A 349 13.76 22.11 22.92
N CYS A 350 13.26 23.15 23.61
CA CYS A 350 13.35 23.32 25.07
C CYS A 350 14.73 23.06 25.71
N GLY A 351 15.82 23.55 25.12
CA GLY A 351 17.18 23.30 25.66
C GLY A 351 17.83 22.01 25.15
N THR A 352 17.10 21.16 24.42
CA THR A 352 17.59 19.90 23.84
C THR A 352 17.98 20.14 22.38
N ARG A 353 19.27 20.05 22.09
CA ARG A 353 19.83 20.12 20.72
C ARG A 353 19.46 18.87 19.94
N LEU A 354 18.93 19.06 18.74
CA LEU A 354 18.46 18.00 17.84
C LEU A 354 19.38 17.81 16.63
N ASP A 355 20.27 18.76 16.36
CA ASP A 355 21.21 18.76 15.24
C ASP A 355 22.61 18.23 15.58
N THR A 356 22.78 17.72 16.81
CA THR A 356 24.07 17.30 17.36
C THR A 356 24.05 15.83 17.69
N GLY A 357 25.07 15.08 17.25
CA GLY A 357 25.22 13.65 17.53
C GLY A 357 24.39 12.72 16.63
N VAL A 358 23.33 13.25 16.00
CA VAL A 358 22.48 12.52 15.06
C VAL A 358 22.23 13.34 13.79
N ALA A 359 22.31 12.70 12.63
CA ALA A 359 21.91 13.23 11.33
C ALA A 359 20.62 12.54 10.88
N PHE A 360 19.49 13.26 10.99
CA PHE A 360 18.19 12.79 10.51
C PHE A 360 18.07 12.90 9.00
N ARG A 361 17.45 11.90 8.38
CA ARG A 361 17.18 11.85 6.94
C ARG A 361 15.77 11.37 6.68
N SER A 362 15.11 11.97 5.71
CA SER A 362 13.91 11.40 5.12
C SER A 362 14.23 10.05 4.47
N LEU A 363 13.30 9.10 4.56
CA LEU A 363 13.37 7.83 3.81
C LEU A 363 13.22 8.03 2.30
N VAL A 364 12.44 9.04 1.89
CA VAL A 364 12.24 9.43 0.49
C VAL A 364 13.51 10.06 -0.11
N GLY A 365 13.83 9.65 -1.35
CA GLY A 365 14.96 10.22 -2.12
C GLY A 365 16.33 9.60 -1.80
N LEU A 366 16.37 8.54 -0.99
CA LEU A 366 17.58 7.73 -0.81
C LEU A 366 17.69 6.70 -1.95
N PRO A 367 18.86 6.54 -2.59
CA PRO A 367 19.04 5.47 -3.55
C PRO A 367 18.78 4.10 -2.87
N PRO A 368 18.20 3.13 -3.60
CA PRO A 368 18.10 1.75 -3.12
C PRO A 368 19.47 1.25 -2.66
N ARG A 369 19.54 0.57 -1.52
CA ARG A 369 20.80 -0.09 -1.13
C ARG A 369 21.01 -1.29 -2.04
N ILE A 370 22.16 -1.36 -2.68
CA ILE A 370 22.60 -2.55 -3.43
C ILE A 370 22.80 -3.68 -2.42
N GLY A 371 21.89 -4.64 -2.40
CA GLY A 371 22.15 -5.97 -1.82
C GLY A 371 23.29 -6.60 -2.61
N ARG A 372 24.33 -7.03 -1.92
CA ARG A 372 25.55 -7.56 -2.53
C ARG A 372 25.36 -9.02 -2.94
N ASP A 373 24.41 -9.29 -3.82
CA ASP A 373 24.24 -10.62 -4.41
C ASP A 373 24.98 -10.67 -5.75
N THR A 374 26.31 -10.64 -5.66
CA THR A 374 27.14 -11.27 -6.70
C THR A 374 27.26 -12.74 -6.33
N PRO A 375 26.82 -13.70 -7.17
CA PRO A 375 27.14 -15.10 -6.95
C PRO A 375 28.63 -15.28 -7.29
N THR A 376 29.50 -15.04 -6.33
CA THR A 376 30.88 -15.54 -6.39
C THR A 376 30.82 -17.02 -6.06
N ASN A 377 30.70 -17.85 -7.09
CA ASN A 377 31.18 -19.22 -7.01
C ASN A 377 32.66 -19.15 -6.61
N ASN A 378 32.96 -19.71 -5.44
CA ASN A 378 34.26 -20.17 -4.91
C ASN A 378 34.32 -19.77 -3.44
N ASP A 379 33.97 -20.68 -2.55
CA ASP A 379 34.91 -21.28 -1.60
C ASP A 379 34.13 -22.28 -0.73
N GLU A 380 34.47 -23.56 -0.90
CA GLU A 380 34.16 -24.62 0.03
C GLU A 380 34.99 -24.40 1.32
N ASP A 381 34.46 -24.85 2.46
CA ASP A 381 35.09 -24.95 3.78
C ASP A 381 35.09 -23.68 4.67
N ASP A 382 34.12 -23.62 5.60
CA ASP A 382 34.39 -23.57 7.05
C ASP A 382 33.05 -23.49 7.84
N ASP A 383 32.72 -24.60 8.51
CA ASP A 383 31.74 -24.68 9.58
C ASP A 383 32.31 -24.02 10.85
N GLU A 384 31.71 -22.94 11.38
CA GLU A 384 31.67 -22.66 12.82
C GLU A 384 30.72 -21.49 13.18
N GLU A 385 29.71 -21.82 13.99
CA GLU A 385 28.91 -21.05 14.96
C GLU A 385 28.78 -19.51 14.83
N GLY A 386 27.57 -19.04 14.52
CA GLY A 386 27.19 -17.62 14.63
C GLY A 386 25.80 -17.27 14.07
N GLU A 387 24.75 -18.01 14.45
CA GLU A 387 23.36 -17.66 14.12
C GLU A 387 22.79 -16.66 15.13
N GLU A 388 23.13 -15.38 15.01
CA GLU A 388 22.38 -14.27 15.64
C GLU A 388 22.83 -12.95 14.95
N GLY A 389 22.10 -12.53 13.90
CA GLY A 389 22.35 -11.22 13.27
C GLY A 389 22.05 -11.05 11.79
N LYS A 390 21.34 -11.96 11.10
CA LYS A 390 21.10 -11.86 9.65
C LYS A 390 19.71 -11.37 9.22
N ASP A 391 18.76 -11.15 10.13
CA ASP A 391 17.36 -10.87 9.75
C ASP A 391 16.94 -9.39 9.81
N ALA A 392 17.84 -8.45 10.11
CA ALA A 392 17.50 -7.01 10.20
C ALA A 392 17.91 -6.16 8.98
N ASP A 393 18.58 -6.76 8.00
CA ASP A 393 19.10 -6.08 6.81
C ASP A 393 18.41 -6.50 5.50
N ASN A 394 17.41 -7.39 5.57
CA ASN A 394 16.64 -7.85 4.41
C ASN A 394 15.35 -7.04 4.17
N GLU A 395 15.39 -5.73 4.42
CA GLU A 395 14.46 -4.77 3.81
C GLU A 395 15.13 -4.16 2.58
N GLY A 396 15.38 -5.01 1.58
CA GLY A 396 15.70 -4.60 0.20
C GLY A 396 14.48 -4.14 -0.59
N SER A 397 13.36 -3.84 0.08
CA SER A 397 12.14 -3.36 -0.58
C SER A 397 12.34 -1.93 -1.08
N CYS A 398 11.91 -1.68 -2.32
CA CYS A 398 12.00 -0.41 -3.04
C CYS A 398 11.79 0.81 -2.12
N ARG A 399 12.84 1.63 -1.94
CA ARG A 399 12.67 2.94 -1.29
C ARG A 399 11.99 3.87 -2.27
N GLU A 400 10.88 4.48 -1.86
CA GLU A 400 10.15 5.45 -2.68
C GLU A 400 11.08 6.59 -3.12
N PRO A 401 11.32 6.77 -4.42
CA PRO A 401 12.29 7.75 -4.91
C PRO A 401 11.76 9.20 -4.79
N TYR A 402 10.46 9.37 -4.63
CA TYR A 402 9.76 10.65 -4.56
C TYR A 402 8.45 10.50 -3.77
N THR A 403 7.89 11.60 -3.29
CA THR A 403 6.49 11.69 -2.85
C THR A 403 5.62 12.27 -3.97
N THR A 404 4.30 12.17 -3.84
CA THR A 404 3.37 12.87 -4.74
C THR A 404 2.70 14.02 -4.00
N GLU A 405 2.59 15.17 -4.66
CA GLU A 405 1.91 16.34 -4.10
C GLU A 405 1.15 17.08 -5.21
N ARG A 406 -0.05 17.55 -4.88
CA ARG A 406 -0.78 18.51 -5.72
C ARG A 406 -0.22 19.92 -5.48
N MET A 407 0.82 20.27 -6.23
CA MET A 407 1.56 21.53 -6.05
C MET A 407 0.68 22.79 -6.18
N SER A 408 -0.42 22.72 -6.94
CA SER A 408 -1.40 23.81 -7.05
C SER A 408 -2.12 24.15 -5.74
N ARG A 409 -2.13 23.22 -4.77
CA ARG A 409 -2.82 23.34 -3.48
C ARG A 409 -1.89 23.16 -2.27
N VAL A 410 -0.57 23.12 -2.48
CA VAL A 410 0.39 22.92 -1.39
C VAL A 410 0.29 24.07 -0.36
N PRO A 411 0.15 23.77 0.95
CA PRO A 411 0.09 24.79 1.99
C PRO A 411 1.29 25.75 1.96
N GLY A 412 1.01 27.05 2.08
CA GLY A 412 2.05 28.08 2.01
C GLY A 412 2.61 28.36 0.60
N GLY A 413 2.21 27.57 -0.41
CA GLY A 413 2.68 27.69 -1.79
C GLY A 413 4.15 27.29 -1.97
N TYR A 414 4.68 27.62 -3.15
CA TYR A 414 6.07 27.35 -3.51
C TYR A 414 6.60 28.45 -4.44
N THR A 415 7.92 28.55 -4.52
CA THR A 415 8.63 29.48 -5.41
C THR A 415 9.49 28.68 -6.39
N LEU A 416 9.38 28.99 -7.68
CA LEU A 416 10.27 28.43 -8.70
C LEU A 416 11.66 29.06 -8.58
N LEU A 417 12.69 28.22 -8.41
CA LEU A 417 14.09 28.66 -8.37
C LEU A 417 14.71 28.69 -9.77
N CYS A 418 14.18 27.90 -10.70
CA CYS A 418 14.61 27.86 -12.10
C CYS A 418 13.41 27.65 -13.05
N ASP A 419 13.63 27.96 -14.33
CA ASP A 419 12.70 27.57 -15.39
C ASP A 419 12.59 26.04 -15.47
N SER A 420 11.45 25.54 -15.95
CA SER A 420 11.26 24.10 -16.17
C SER A 420 12.11 23.61 -17.35
N PHE A 421 12.70 22.42 -17.23
CA PHE A 421 13.53 21.80 -18.27
C PHE A 421 13.16 20.32 -18.45
N PRO A 422 13.29 19.76 -19.67
CA PRO A 422 13.04 18.34 -19.89
C PRO A 422 14.15 17.48 -19.27
N VAL A 423 13.76 16.44 -18.54
CA VAL A 423 14.66 15.48 -17.88
C VAL A 423 14.60 14.08 -18.49
N LEU A 424 13.46 13.72 -19.09
CA LEU A 424 13.27 12.45 -19.76
C LEU A 424 12.32 12.62 -20.95
N ALA A 425 12.63 11.99 -22.07
CA ALA A 425 11.71 11.83 -23.19
C ALA A 425 11.72 10.35 -23.59
N VAL A 426 10.53 9.77 -23.78
CA VAL A 426 10.35 8.36 -24.13
C VAL A 426 9.36 8.25 -25.29
N ASP A 427 9.73 7.51 -26.32
CA ASP A 427 8.82 7.08 -27.38
C ASP A 427 8.30 5.67 -27.09
N PHE A 428 7.01 5.56 -26.75
CA PHE A 428 6.37 4.28 -26.46
C PHE A 428 6.17 3.41 -27.70
N ASN A 429 6.38 3.96 -28.90
CA ASN A 429 6.38 3.21 -30.16
C ASN A 429 7.77 2.73 -30.60
N ASN A 430 8.82 2.97 -29.81
CA ASN A 430 10.17 2.53 -30.09
C ASN A 430 10.62 1.43 -29.10
N PRO A 431 10.42 0.13 -29.43
CA PRO A 431 10.72 -0.95 -28.50
C PRO A 431 12.21 -1.04 -28.13
N GLN A 432 13.13 -0.70 -29.04
CA GLN A 432 14.56 -0.67 -28.73
C GLN A 432 14.90 0.40 -27.71
N GLU A 433 14.20 1.53 -27.77
CA GLU A 433 14.35 2.61 -26.80
C GLU A 433 13.91 2.18 -25.40
N LEU A 434 12.76 1.48 -25.31
CA LEU A 434 12.20 0.99 -24.05
C LEU A 434 13.11 -0.07 -23.41
N GLU A 435 13.59 -1.05 -24.18
CA GLU A 435 14.49 -2.10 -23.71
C GLU A 435 15.80 -1.55 -23.12
N GLY A 436 16.28 -0.43 -23.65
CA GLY A 436 17.50 0.22 -23.17
C GLY A 436 17.28 1.21 -22.02
N LEU A 437 16.04 1.57 -21.67
CA LEU A 437 15.74 2.73 -20.82
C LEU A 437 16.37 2.63 -19.43
N PHE A 438 16.21 1.50 -18.73
CA PHE A 438 16.74 1.30 -17.38
C PHE A 438 18.23 0.96 -17.34
N SER A 439 18.84 0.72 -18.50
CA SER A 439 20.28 0.49 -18.65
C SER A 439 21.04 1.76 -19.04
N ARG A 440 20.36 2.91 -19.24
CA ARG A 440 21.01 4.16 -19.63
C ARG A 440 21.91 4.68 -18.52
N ALA A 441 23.02 5.30 -18.93
CA ALA A 441 23.85 6.08 -18.01
C ALA A 441 23.05 7.27 -17.46
N PRO A 442 23.34 7.72 -16.22
CA PRO A 442 22.72 8.91 -15.65
C PRO A 442 22.85 10.13 -16.57
N GLU A 443 21.74 10.83 -16.80
CA GLU A 443 21.74 12.04 -17.60
C GLU A 443 21.86 13.28 -16.70
N ARG A 444 22.82 14.16 -17.01
CA ARG A 444 23.00 15.42 -16.27
C ARG A 444 22.50 16.61 -17.07
N ARG A 445 21.86 17.54 -16.38
CA ARG A 445 21.32 18.80 -16.92
C ARG A 445 21.68 19.95 -15.99
N GLY A 446 22.22 21.01 -16.56
CA GLY A 446 22.45 22.28 -15.86
C GLY A 446 21.19 23.13 -15.86
N ALA A 447 20.67 23.49 -14.69
CA ALA A 447 19.55 24.41 -14.52
C ALA A 447 20.04 25.73 -13.91
N ARG A 448 19.81 26.83 -14.60
CA ARG A 448 20.21 28.16 -14.12
C ARG A 448 19.19 28.67 -13.11
N VAL A 449 19.66 29.11 -11.95
CA VAL A 449 18.82 29.71 -10.92
C VAL A 449 18.39 31.10 -11.39
N THR A 450 17.09 31.30 -11.52
CA THR A 450 16.43 32.55 -11.94
C THR A 450 15.93 33.35 -10.73
N CYS A 451 15.70 32.68 -9.60
CA CYS A 451 15.28 33.29 -8.35
C CYS A 451 16.08 32.67 -7.21
N GLY A 452 16.77 33.50 -6.43
CA GLY A 452 17.49 33.03 -5.25
C GLY A 452 16.53 32.62 -4.12
N GLY A 453 16.90 31.59 -3.37
CA GLY A 453 16.03 31.02 -2.34
C GLY A 453 16.62 29.78 -1.71
N THR A 454 15.79 29.00 -1.03
CA THR A 454 16.18 27.73 -0.42
C THR A 454 15.75 26.55 -1.30
N LEU A 455 16.71 25.78 -1.77
CA LEU A 455 16.49 24.55 -2.56
C LEU A 455 15.90 23.45 -1.66
N ASP A 456 14.60 23.22 -1.79
CA ASP A 456 13.86 22.26 -0.98
C ASP A 456 13.57 20.96 -1.72
N ALA A 457 13.17 21.05 -3.00
CA ALA A 457 12.89 19.89 -3.82
C ALA A 457 13.12 20.16 -5.31
N ILE A 458 13.20 19.06 -6.06
CA ILE A 458 12.99 19.04 -7.50
C ILE A 458 11.59 18.50 -7.72
N VAL A 459 10.75 19.25 -8.42
CA VAL A 459 9.37 18.85 -8.75
C VAL A 459 9.33 18.44 -10.21
N ALA A 460 8.75 17.29 -10.50
CA ALA A 460 8.59 16.76 -11.84
C ALA A 460 7.12 16.55 -12.21
N TRP A 461 6.85 16.72 -13.49
CA TRP A 461 5.56 16.43 -14.12
C TRP A 461 5.82 16.03 -15.57
N PHE A 462 4.81 15.53 -16.28
CA PHE A 462 4.98 15.13 -17.67
C PHE A 462 3.96 15.75 -18.59
N ARG A 463 4.34 15.78 -19.87
CA ARG A 463 3.41 15.95 -20.98
C ARG A 463 3.34 14.64 -21.73
N LEU A 464 2.14 14.04 -21.73
CA LEU A 464 1.82 12.85 -22.45
C LEU A 464 1.40 13.20 -23.87
N ARG A 465 2.05 12.61 -24.87
CA ARG A 465 1.66 12.74 -26.27
C ARG A 465 0.84 11.51 -26.64
N LEU A 466 -0.48 11.67 -26.79
CA LEU A 466 -1.37 10.57 -27.17
C LEU A 466 -1.17 10.22 -28.65
N ASP A 467 -1.10 11.24 -29.49
CA ASP A 467 -0.80 11.17 -30.92
C ASP A 467 -0.20 12.52 -31.40
N GLU A 468 -0.19 12.77 -32.71
CA GLU A 468 0.32 14.01 -33.30
C GLU A 468 -0.50 15.26 -32.94
N GLU A 469 -1.77 15.11 -32.58
CA GLU A 469 -2.72 16.21 -32.38
C GLU A 469 -3.11 16.42 -30.91
N SER A 470 -3.01 15.39 -30.08
CA SER A 470 -3.49 15.40 -28.70
C SER A 470 -2.40 15.12 -27.69
N SER A 471 -2.35 15.98 -26.67
CA SER A 471 -1.45 15.82 -25.53
C SER A 471 -2.16 16.18 -24.23
N LEU A 472 -1.73 15.56 -23.14
CA LEU A 472 -2.16 15.84 -21.77
C LEU A 472 -0.96 16.31 -20.97
N SER A 473 -1.16 17.23 -20.03
CA SER A 473 -0.07 17.70 -19.16
C SER A 473 -0.48 17.60 -17.70
N THR A 474 0.47 17.20 -16.87
CA THR A 474 0.32 17.12 -15.41
C THR A 474 1.04 18.26 -14.71
N ALA A 475 1.26 19.38 -15.40
CA ALA A 475 1.94 20.54 -14.83
C ALA A 475 1.12 21.15 -13.67
N PRO A 476 1.77 21.72 -12.64
CA PRO A 476 1.08 22.31 -11.49
C PRO A 476 -0.03 23.33 -11.79
N GLY A 477 0.02 23.99 -12.96
CA GLY A 477 -0.98 24.98 -13.37
C GLY A 477 -2.17 24.43 -14.15
N GLU A 478 -2.16 23.13 -14.47
CA GLU A 478 -3.20 22.47 -15.25
C GLU A 478 -4.23 21.82 -14.31
N ASP A 479 -5.50 21.85 -14.72
CA ASP A 479 -6.58 21.15 -14.02
C ASP A 479 -6.59 19.68 -14.46
N SER A 480 -5.69 18.91 -13.85
CA SER A 480 -5.42 17.50 -14.15
C SER A 480 -5.72 16.63 -12.92
N CYS A 481 -6.21 15.41 -13.17
CA CYS A 481 -6.35 14.40 -12.12
C CYS A 481 -5.01 14.01 -11.48
N TRP A 482 -3.91 14.07 -12.24
CA TRP A 482 -2.56 13.72 -11.79
C TRP A 482 -1.94 14.72 -10.81
N GLU A 483 -1.18 14.19 -9.85
CA GLU A 483 -0.30 14.96 -8.99
C GLU A 483 1.10 15.11 -9.59
N GLN A 484 1.99 15.83 -8.91
CA GLN A 484 3.39 15.99 -9.32
C GLN A 484 4.30 15.16 -8.42
N ALA A 485 5.35 14.60 -9.02
CA ALA A 485 6.40 13.89 -8.30
C ALA A 485 7.35 14.89 -7.65
N VAL A 486 7.60 14.72 -6.35
CA VAL A 486 8.42 15.60 -5.52
C VAL A 486 9.63 14.82 -5.04
N TYR A 487 10.82 15.28 -5.45
CA TYR A 487 12.10 14.73 -5.05
C TYR A 487 12.76 15.67 -4.03
N PRO A 488 12.69 15.37 -2.72
CA PRO A 488 13.25 16.22 -1.70
C PRO A 488 14.77 16.32 -1.84
N VAL A 489 15.33 17.53 -1.70
CA VAL A 489 16.76 17.74 -1.87
C VAL A 489 17.52 17.34 -0.60
N THR A 490 18.39 16.34 -0.75
CA THR A 490 19.37 15.91 0.26
C THR A 490 20.63 16.78 0.25
N PRO A 491 21.44 16.81 1.33
CA PRO A 491 22.70 17.54 1.35
C PRO A 491 23.62 17.18 0.17
N VAL A 492 24.06 18.21 -0.58
CA VAL A 492 24.93 18.02 -1.75
C VAL A 492 26.39 18.00 -1.33
N ARG A 493 27.18 17.03 -1.81
CA ARG A 493 28.59 16.87 -1.44
C ARG A 493 29.40 18.11 -1.84
N GLY A 494 30.16 18.66 -0.89
CA GLY A 494 31.01 19.84 -1.14
C GLY A 494 30.24 21.17 -1.13
N TRP A 495 28.93 21.16 -0.88
CA TRP A 495 28.11 22.36 -0.73
C TRP A 495 27.44 22.38 0.65
N ASN A 496 27.96 23.24 1.52
CA ASN A 496 27.43 23.39 2.88
C ASN A 496 26.27 24.39 2.88
N GLY A 497 25.10 23.97 2.40
CA GLY A 497 23.89 24.78 2.47
C GLY A 497 22.72 24.21 1.67
N TYR A 498 21.62 24.96 1.69
CA TYR A 498 20.48 24.79 0.78
C TYR A 498 20.17 26.08 0.02
N THR A 499 20.93 27.15 0.26
CA THR A 499 20.65 28.47 -0.28
C THR A 499 21.33 28.68 -1.62
N VAL A 500 20.52 28.92 -2.65
CA VAL A 500 20.98 29.19 -4.02
C VAL A 500 20.75 30.67 -4.35
N ARG A 501 21.61 31.25 -5.17
CA ARG A 501 21.52 32.63 -5.63
C ARG A 501 21.17 32.69 -7.09
N GLU A 502 20.52 33.78 -7.49
CA GLU A 502 20.29 34.07 -8.90
C GLU A 502 21.63 34.03 -9.67
N GLY A 503 21.64 33.30 -10.78
CA GLY A 503 22.82 33.07 -11.61
C GLY A 503 23.63 31.82 -11.26
N ASP A 504 23.40 31.19 -10.10
CA ASP A 504 23.99 29.89 -9.78
C ASP A 504 23.49 28.84 -10.78
N THR A 505 24.26 27.77 -10.97
CA THR A 505 23.89 26.64 -11.84
C THR A 505 23.77 25.37 -11.00
N LEU A 506 22.59 24.77 -11.01
CA LEU A 506 22.30 23.48 -10.41
C LEU A 506 22.62 22.38 -11.42
N GLU A 507 23.38 21.37 -11.03
CA GLU A 507 23.54 20.15 -11.82
C GLU A 507 22.54 19.11 -11.31
N ILE A 508 21.57 18.78 -12.16
CA ILE A 508 20.48 17.86 -11.88
C ILE A 508 20.76 16.57 -12.64
N GLU A 509 20.80 15.46 -11.90
CA GLU A 509 21.02 14.12 -12.43
C GLU A 509 19.68 13.37 -12.47
N ALA A 510 19.37 12.80 -13.63
CA ALA A 510 18.21 11.95 -13.87
C ALA A 510 18.65 10.51 -14.12
N VAL A 511 18.04 9.57 -13.40
CA VAL A 511 18.36 8.13 -13.47
C VAL A 511 17.07 7.35 -13.61
N CYS A 512 16.96 6.49 -14.62
CA CYS A 512 15.87 5.53 -14.74
C CYS A 512 16.38 4.16 -14.30
N ARG A 513 15.86 3.62 -13.19
CA ARG A 513 16.21 2.29 -12.66
C ARG A 513 15.04 1.67 -11.94
N ASP A 514 14.96 0.33 -11.97
CA ASP A 514 13.98 -0.45 -11.21
C ASP A 514 12.54 0.07 -11.37
N GLY A 515 12.13 0.40 -12.61
CA GLY A 515 10.80 0.91 -12.91
C GLY A 515 10.56 2.39 -12.57
N HIS A 516 11.55 3.11 -12.02
CA HIS A 516 11.36 4.47 -11.50
C HIS A 516 12.29 5.52 -12.13
N LEU A 517 11.83 6.77 -12.15
CA LEU A 517 12.66 7.95 -12.39
C LEU A 517 13.16 8.49 -11.05
N GLY A 518 14.47 8.58 -10.87
CA GLY A 518 15.14 9.29 -9.79
C GLY A 518 15.69 10.63 -10.26
N LEU A 519 15.41 11.71 -9.53
CA LEU A 519 16.01 13.03 -9.75
C LEU A 519 16.78 13.48 -8.50
N SER A 520 17.99 14.00 -8.70
CA SER A 520 18.80 14.55 -7.61
C SER A 520 19.62 15.75 -8.05
N CYS A 521 19.91 16.66 -7.11
CA CYS A 521 20.89 17.72 -7.33
C CYS A 521 22.25 17.22 -6.87
N VAL A 522 23.20 17.10 -7.80
CA VAL A 522 24.53 16.52 -7.56
C VAL A 522 25.62 17.57 -7.36
N SER A 523 25.43 18.79 -7.87
CA SER A 523 26.33 19.91 -7.62
C SER A 523 25.62 21.27 -7.76
N VAL A 524 26.15 22.28 -7.05
CA VAL A 524 25.74 23.68 -7.19
C VAL A 524 26.99 24.50 -7.51
N THR A 525 27.02 25.08 -8.71
CA THR A 525 28.12 25.95 -9.15
C THR A 525 27.72 27.41 -8.96
N PRO A 526 28.42 28.17 -8.09
CA PRO A 526 28.13 29.58 -7.90
C PRO A 526 28.30 30.40 -9.18
N ALA A 527 27.50 31.44 -9.36
CA ALA A 527 27.56 32.32 -10.53
C ALA A 527 28.98 32.89 -10.80
N TRP A 528 29.73 33.20 -9.75
CA TRP A 528 31.10 33.74 -9.84
C TRP A 528 32.15 32.69 -10.24
N ALA A 529 31.85 31.41 -10.02
CA ALA A 529 32.73 30.29 -10.34
C ALA A 529 32.41 29.67 -11.71
N ALA A 530 31.31 30.08 -12.35
CA ALA A 530 30.97 29.65 -13.69
C ALA A 530 32.08 30.11 -14.67
N PRO A 531 32.74 29.18 -15.39
CA PRO A 531 33.77 29.58 -16.34
C PRO A 531 33.14 30.44 -17.44
N ASP A 532 33.67 31.66 -17.58
CA ASP A 532 33.24 32.62 -18.58
C ASP A 532 33.17 31.93 -19.95
N ALA A 533 32.07 32.10 -20.71
CA ALA A 533 31.84 31.38 -21.96
C ALA A 533 32.97 31.61 -23.00
N ALA A 534 33.73 32.71 -22.85
CA ALA A 534 34.94 33.01 -23.59
C ALA A 534 36.09 31.99 -23.37
N SER A 535 36.17 31.39 -22.18
CA SER A 535 37.22 30.45 -21.76
C SER A 535 37.12 29.11 -22.47
N ARG A 536 35.90 28.64 -22.78
CA ARG A 536 35.67 27.40 -23.54
C ARG A 536 36.07 27.53 -25.01
N ARG A 537 35.98 28.74 -25.60
CA ARG A 537 36.45 28.99 -26.98
C ARG A 537 37.97 29.13 -27.09
N ALA A 538 38.67 29.47 -26.01
CA ALA A 538 40.13 29.60 -26.01
C ALA A 538 40.85 28.23 -25.94
N ALA A 539 40.23 27.21 -25.31
CA ALA A 539 40.80 25.87 -25.18
C ALA A 539 40.59 24.97 -26.42
N ALA A 540 39.85 25.43 -27.43
CA ALA A 540 39.56 24.70 -28.67
C ALA A 540 40.18 25.38 -29.92
N ARG A 541 41.38 25.95 -29.80
CA ARG A 541 42.19 26.31 -30.98
C ARG A 541 43.18 25.18 -31.26
N PRO A 542 43.10 24.50 -32.42
CA PRO A 542 44.18 23.61 -32.84
C PRO A 542 45.43 24.47 -33.11
N ALA A 543 46.60 23.92 -32.78
CA ALA A 543 47.88 24.54 -33.12
C ALA A 543 47.97 24.77 -34.64
N PRO A 544 48.49 25.92 -35.11
CA PRO A 544 48.58 26.20 -36.53
C PRO A 544 49.71 25.35 -37.13
N GLY A 545 49.37 24.35 -37.96
CA GLY A 545 50.40 23.53 -38.61
C GLY A 545 49.97 22.29 -39.39
N SER A 546 48.69 21.92 -39.47
CA SER A 546 48.28 20.79 -40.32
C SER A 546 47.17 21.19 -41.30
N THR A 547 47.51 21.18 -42.58
CA THR A 547 46.59 21.28 -43.71
C THR A 547 45.65 20.06 -43.74
N PRO A 548 44.36 20.22 -44.08
CA PRO A 548 43.43 19.11 -44.21
C PRO A 548 43.56 18.47 -45.60
N GLN A 549 43.84 17.17 -45.64
CA GLN A 549 43.53 16.34 -46.80
C GLN A 549 42.18 15.68 -46.53
N LEU A 550 41.21 16.00 -47.40
CA LEU A 550 40.02 15.21 -47.66
C LEU A 550 40.47 13.98 -48.45
N ASP A 551 40.08 12.78 -48.02
CA ASP A 551 39.86 11.62 -48.90
C ASP A 551 38.93 10.60 -48.21
N ASP A 552 37.80 10.37 -48.88
CA ASP A 552 37.02 9.16 -49.12
C ASP A 552 36.67 8.09 -48.06
N ALA A 553 35.49 7.51 -48.34
CA ALA A 553 34.70 6.58 -47.57
C ALA A 553 35.26 5.14 -47.48
N SER A 554 34.69 4.43 -46.51
CA SER A 554 34.67 2.97 -46.30
C SER A 554 35.90 2.35 -45.63
N THR A 555 35.71 1.86 -44.40
CA THR A 555 36.03 0.48 -44.00
C THR A 555 35.49 0.19 -42.60
N ALA A 556 35.35 -1.10 -42.36
CA ALA A 556 34.58 -1.77 -41.32
C ALA A 556 35.05 -1.53 -39.87
N ALA A 557 34.12 -1.89 -38.98
CA ALA A 557 34.29 -2.17 -37.57
C ALA A 557 35.67 -2.75 -37.18
N GLU A 558 36.28 -2.14 -36.16
CA GLU A 558 37.06 -2.86 -35.17
C GLU A 558 36.52 -2.57 -33.78
N VAL A 559 36.16 -3.67 -33.12
CA VAL A 559 35.69 -3.76 -31.74
C VAL A 559 36.85 -3.42 -30.83
N ALA A 560 36.77 -2.30 -30.13
CA ALA A 560 37.58 -2.06 -28.94
C ALA A 560 36.77 -2.54 -27.73
N THR A 561 37.20 -3.65 -27.14
CA THR A 561 36.70 -4.17 -25.86
C THR A 561 36.96 -3.17 -24.73
N PRO A 562 35.97 -2.80 -23.91
CA PRO A 562 36.19 -1.95 -22.75
C PRO A 562 36.57 -2.82 -21.54
N GLU A 563 37.86 -3.06 -21.34
CA GLU A 563 38.41 -3.37 -20.02
C GLU A 563 38.94 -2.06 -19.43
N GLY A 564 38.15 -1.42 -18.57
CA GLY A 564 38.56 -0.17 -17.91
C GLY A 564 37.51 0.59 -17.10
N ASP A 565 36.21 0.31 -17.29
CA ASP A 565 35.14 1.12 -16.67
C ASP A 565 34.66 0.65 -15.28
N GLY A 566 35.35 -0.35 -14.70
CA GLY A 566 35.04 -0.85 -13.36
C GLY A 566 35.35 0.16 -12.25
N GLU A 567 36.45 0.92 -12.35
CA GLU A 567 36.88 1.82 -11.26
C GLU A 567 36.05 3.10 -11.16
N ALA A 568 35.57 3.66 -12.27
CA ALA A 568 34.73 4.87 -12.26
C ALA A 568 33.32 4.56 -11.71
N TRP A 569 32.78 3.41 -12.07
CA TRP A 569 31.51 2.89 -11.53
C TRP A 569 31.63 2.50 -10.06
N LEU A 570 32.72 1.82 -9.68
CA LEU A 570 32.99 1.49 -8.28
C LEU A 570 33.22 2.76 -7.45
N CYS A 571 33.84 3.82 -7.97
CA CYS A 571 33.96 5.09 -7.25
C CYS A 571 32.63 5.83 -7.10
N SER A 572 31.68 5.72 -8.04
CA SER A 572 30.34 6.32 -7.93
C SER A 572 29.42 5.50 -7.00
N ALA A 573 29.50 4.17 -7.08
CA ALA A 573 28.80 3.24 -6.20
C ALA A 573 29.38 3.28 -4.77
N ILE A 574 30.71 3.34 -4.59
CA ILE A 574 31.38 3.56 -3.29
C ILE A 574 31.15 5.00 -2.80
N ALA A 575 31.03 6.01 -3.66
CA ALA A 575 30.60 7.34 -3.20
C ALA A 575 29.13 7.36 -2.71
N SER A 576 28.32 6.39 -3.16
CA SER A 576 26.92 6.23 -2.75
C SER A 576 26.73 5.24 -1.59
N LEU A 577 27.62 4.25 -1.46
CA LEU A 577 27.59 3.19 -0.43
C LEU A 577 28.56 3.46 0.73
N GLY A 578 29.62 4.25 0.51
CA GLY A 578 30.66 4.60 1.46
C GLY A 578 30.69 6.10 1.70
N THR A 579 30.31 6.53 2.91
CA THR A 579 30.34 7.91 3.41
C THR A 579 29.27 8.85 2.83
N ALA A 580 28.01 8.47 3.00
CA ALA A 580 26.87 9.38 2.85
C ALA A 580 26.88 10.56 3.85
N SER A 581 27.89 10.73 4.69
CA SER A 581 28.01 11.83 5.64
C SER A 581 29.01 12.86 5.14
N GLY A 582 28.53 13.99 4.63
CA GLY A 582 29.26 15.27 4.77
C GLY A 582 29.41 15.73 6.23
N TRP A 583 29.26 14.81 7.19
CA TRP A 583 29.24 15.02 8.62
C TRP A 583 30.46 14.34 9.23
N ALA A 584 30.94 14.86 10.35
CA ALA A 584 32.13 14.38 11.02
C ALA A 584 32.03 12.87 11.35
N PRO A 585 33.15 12.12 11.35
CA PRO A 585 33.19 10.74 11.82
C PRO A 585 32.58 10.64 13.23
N GLY A 586 31.65 9.70 13.46
CA GLY A 586 30.99 9.48 14.75
C GLY A 586 29.59 10.09 14.92
N VAL A 587 28.97 10.64 13.87
CA VAL A 587 27.56 11.06 13.88
C VAL A 587 26.65 9.89 13.50
N GLU A 588 25.67 9.56 14.34
CA GLU A 588 24.67 8.52 14.07
C GLU A 588 23.72 8.98 12.96
N THR A 589 23.40 8.14 11.98
CA THR A 589 22.39 8.47 10.96
C THR A 589 21.07 7.77 11.26
N CYS A 590 19.98 8.52 11.28
CA CYS A 590 18.64 7.97 11.53
C CYS A 590 17.71 8.35 10.37
N ALA A 591 17.22 7.34 9.65
CA ALA A 591 16.22 7.53 8.62
C ALA A 591 14.84 7.58 9.27
N LEU A 592 13.99 8.51 8.83
CA LEU A 592 12.70 8.81 9.40
C LEU A 592 11.64 8.89 8.31
N GLU A 593 10.43 8.49 8.69
CA GLU A 593 9.26 8.75 7.87
C GLU A 593 8.99 10.26 7.78
N PRO A 594 8.41 10.77 6.68
CA PRO A 594 8.16 12.19 6.52
C PRO A 594 7.35 12.82 7.66
N TRP A 595 6.37 12.10 8.20
CA TRP A 595 5.55 12.56 9.32
C TRP A 595 6.34 12.70 10.62
N GLU A 596 7.39 11.91 10.83
CA GLU A 596 8.25 11.98 12.01
C GLU A 596 9.20 13.18 11.93
N VAL A 597 9.72 13.46 10.73
CA VAL A 597 10.48 14.68 10.48
C VAL A 597 9.60 15.91 10.74
N ALA A 598 8.36 15.89 10.25
CA ALA A 598 7.39 16.97 10.51
C ALA A 598 7.08 17.13 12.01
N ARG A 599 6.98 16.02 12.76
CA ARG A 599 6.79 16.02 14.22
C ARG A 599 8.02 16.58 14.95
N LEU A 600 9.24 16.22 14.55
CA LEU A 600 10.46 16.81 15.12
C LEU A 600 10.53 18.32 14.90
N ASN A 601 10.02 18.82 13.76
CA ASN A 601 9.94 20.24 13.46
C ASN A 601 8.85 21.00 14.25
N ASP A 602 7.96 20.30 14.96
CA ASP A 602 6.89 20.90 15.77
C ASP A 602 7.39 21.25 17.19
N VAL A 603 8.12 22.36 17.31
CA VAL A 603 8.67 22.81 18.60
C VAL A 603 7.58 23.16 19.61
N GLU A 604 6.45 23.71 19.13
CA GLU A 604 5.33 24.09 19.99
C GLU A 604 4.70 22.86 20.65
N HIS A 605 4.57 21.76 19.91
CA HIS A 605 4.15 20.46 20.46
C HIS A 605 5.07 20.01 21.60
N TRP A 606 6.38 19.96 21.38
CA TRP A 606 7.35 19.51 22.40
C TRP A 606 7.35 20.40 23.64
N GLU A 607 7.26 21.71 23.44
CA GLU A 607 7.16 22.69 24.52
C GLU A 607 5.90 22.52 25.36
N ALA A 608 4.75 22.30 24.72
CA ALA A 608 3.48 22.12 25.41
C ALA A 608 3.50 20.85 26.27
N PHE A 609 3.94 19.72 25.72
CA PHE A 609 4.05 18.46 26.48
C PHE A 609 5.09 18.55 27.59
N SER A 610 6.24 19.20 27.35
CA SER A 610 7.26 19.40 28.39
C SER A 610 6.78 20.28 29.54
N ARG A 611 6.04 21.36 29.25
CA ARG A 611 5.40 22.19 30.29
C ARG A 611 4.37 21.37 31.07
N ALA A 612 3.46 20.68 30.37
CA ALA A 612 2.41 19.87 30.99
C ALA A 612 2.96 18.74 31.88
N ALA A 613 4.02 18.06 31.45
CA ALA A 613 4.66 17.01 32.25
C ALA A 613 5.30 17.57 33.54
N ARG A 614 5.93 18.74 33.48
CA ARG A 614 6.55 19.39 34.65
C ARG A 614 5.54 19.97 35.64
N ASP A 615 4.40 20.43 35.14
CA ASP A 615 3.32 21.03 35.94
C ASP A 615 2.32 20.00 36.51
N ALA A 616 2.56 18.71 36.27
CA ALA A 616 1.68 17.63 36.69
C ALA A 616 1.36 17.70 38.21
N PRO A 617 0.07 17.60 38.60
CA PRO A 617 -0.42 17.94 39.94
C PRO A 617 0.22 17.12 41.07
N GLY A 618 0.66 15.89 40.79
CA GLY A 618 1.37 15.01 41.73
C GLY A 618 2.72 15.54 42.24
N ARG A 619 3.16 16.73 41.80
CA ARG A 619 4.38 17.42 42.27
C ARG A 619 4.12 18.40 43.42
N ARG A 620 2.87 18.83 43.63
CA ARG A 620 2.53 19.89 44.60
C ARG A 620 2.57 19.46 46.08
N SER A 621 2.67 18.17 46.36
CA SER A 621 2.70 17.60 47.71
C SER A 621 4.09 17.10 48.10
N GLY A 622 5.06 18.00 48.28
CA GLY A 622 6.26 17.80 49.12
C GLY A 622 7.16 16.56 48.89
N GLY A 623 7.00 15.80 47.81
CA GLY A 623 7.79 14.59 47.53
C GLY A 623 9.19 14.94 47.05
N ALA A 624 10.22 14.42 47.71
CA ALA A 624 11.64 14.69 47.42
C ALA A 624 12.24 13.85 46.26
N GLY A 625 11.42 13.06 45.56
CA GLY A 625 11.87 12.10 44.53
C GLY A 625 11.94 12.66 43.10
N PRO A 626 12.61 11.93 42.17
CA PRO A 626 12.70 12.34 40.77
C PRO A 626 11.36 12.25 40.03
N LEU A 627 11.14 13.13 39.04
CA LEU A 627 9.95 13.08 38.18
C LEU A 627 10.03 11.85 37.26
N ARG A 628 9.09 10.91 37.36
CA ARG A 628 9.06 9.69 36.52
C ARG A 628 8.09 9.85 35.35
N VAL A 629 8.60 9.87 34.12
CA VAL A 629 7.80 10.03 32.90
C VAL A 629 7.96 8.81 31.99
N LEU A 630 6.83 8.22 31.60
CA LEU A 630 6.78 7.16 30.59
C LEU A 630 6.16 7.73 29.31
N ASP A 631 6.89 7.64 28.21
CA ASP A 631 6.43 8.03 26.89
C ASP A 631 6.07 6.79 26.05
N LEU A 632 4.78 6.65 25.75
CA LEU A 632 4.20 5.59 24.92
C LEU A 632 3.86 6.08 23.49
N SER A 633 4.52 7.14 23.01
CA SER A 633 4.35 7.65 21.65
C SER A 633 4.89 6.67 20.61
N ALA A 634 4.25 6.57 19.44
CA ALA A 634 4.77 5.73 18.37
C ALA A 634 5.95 6.40 17.64
N GLY A 635 6.84 5.59 17.06
CA GLY A 635 7.99 6.07 16.29
C GLY A 635 9.04 6.78 17.15
N LEU A 636 9.75 7.75 16.57
CA LEU A 636 10.77 8.53 17.26
C LEU A 636 10.16 9.73 18.01
N SER A 637 10.11 9.66 19.34
CA SER A 637 9.73 10.78 20.20
C SER A 637 10.92 11.34 20.98
N VAL A 638 11.15 12.65 20.89
CA VAL A 638 12.20 13.35 21.66
C VAL A 638 11.71 13.87 23.01
N LEU A 639 10.41 13.71 23.32
CA LEU A 639 9.80 14.18 24.55
C LEU A 639 10.54 13.74 25.83
N PRO A 640 11.01 12.48 25.96
CA PRO A 640 11.80 12.05 27.11
C PRO A 640 13.01 12.96 27.35
N LEU A 641 13.74 13.29 26.27
CA LEU A 641 14.95 14.12 26.34
C LEU A 641 14.63 15.57 26.69
N VAL A 642 13.55 16.10 26.09
CA VAL A 642 13.05 17.46 26.34
C VAL A 642 12.64 17.63 27.81
N VAL A 643 11.95 16.66 28.40
CA VAL A 643 11.57 16.68 29.82
C VAL A 643 12.80 16.56 30.73
N ALA A 644 13.68 15.60 30.47
CA ALA A 644 14.93 15.40 31.22
C ALA A 644 15.79 16.67 31.28
N ARG A 645 15.93 17.35 30.13
CA ARG A 645 16.69 18.59 30.03
C ARG A 645 16.03 19.73 30.80
N ALA A 646 14.71 19.91 30.65
CA ALA A 646 13.95 20.95 31.32
C ALA A 646 13.89 20.80 32.86
N CYS A 647 14.13 19.59 33.37
CA CYS A 647 14.26 19.29 34.80
C CYS A 647 15.69 19.47 35.36
N GLY A 648 16.61 20.08 34.61
CA GLY A 648 17.95 20.43 35.12
C GLY A 648 19.04 19.42 34.78
N GLY A 649 18.80 18.50 33.84
CA GLY A 649 19.74 17.46 33.40
C GLY A 649 21.00 17.93 32.67
N GLY A 650 21.47 19.16 32.86
CA GLY A 650 22.75 19.60 32.31
C GLY A 650 23.40 20.70 33.12
N GLY A 651 24.06 20.30 34.22
CA GLY A 651 25.21 21.01 34.78
C GLY A 651 24.95 22.14 35.78
N GLY A 652 23.80 22.20 36.47
CA GLY A 652 23.56 23.16 37.57
C GLY A 652 23.73 22.52 38.95
N ALA A 653 24.50 23.16 39.85
CA ALA A 653 24.85 22.66 41.18
C ALA A 653 23.73 22.70 42.25
N ASP A 654 22.48 22.97 41.87
CA ASP A 654 21.34 22.96 42.79
C ASP A 654 20.52 21.68 42.58
N GLY A 655 20.85 20.65 43.38
CA GLY A 655 20.29 19.30 43.34
C GLY A 655 18.83 19.17 43.76
N VAL A 656 17.91 19.91 43.14
CA VAL A 656 16.46 19.76 43.33
C VAL A 656 15.77 19.49 41.99
N GLY A 657 15.60 18.21 41.64
CA GLY A 657 14.61 17.78 40.63
C GLY A 657 15.10 16.95 39.45
N ALA A 658 15.84 15.86 39.66
CA ALA A 658 16.15 14.92 38.57
C ALA A 658 14.87 14.32 37.95
N ALA A 659 14.83 14.06 36.64
CA ALA A 659 13.78 13.28 36.00
C ALA A 659 14.32 11.91 35.58
N ILE A 660 13.47 10.88 35.69
CA ILE A 660 13.70 9.57 35.08
C ILE A 660 12.68 9.46 33.95
N VAL A 661 13.18 9.31 32.73
CA VAL A 661 12.35 9.31 31.53
C VAL A 661 12.51 7.99 30.80
N CYS A 662 11.38 7.37 30.45
CA CYS A 662 11.34 6.09 29.76
C CYS A 662 10.68 6.26 28.39
N SER A 663 11.29 5.69 27.36
CA SER A 663 10.76 5.66 25.99
C SER A 663 10.28 4.25 25.63
N SER A 664 9.12 4.16 24.97
CA SER A 664 8.61 2.93 24.37
C SER A 664 9.14 2.65 22.96
N ALA A 665 10.15 3.37 22.48
CA ALA A 665 10.66 3.14 21.12
C ALA A 665 11.21 1.71 21.01
N GLU A 666 10.67 0.89 20.10
CA GLU A 666 11.10 -0.51 19.89
C GLU A 666 12.22 -0.63 18.85
N ASP A 667 12.13 0.14 17.77
CA ASP A 667 13.10 0.12 16.67
C ASP A 667 14.54 0.42 17.16
N PRO A 668 15.50 -0.51 16.95
CA PRO A 668 16.90 -0.32 17.33
C PRO A 668 17.55 0.94 16.76
N ARG A 669 17.19 1.37 15.53
CA ARG A 669 17.70 2.59 14.88
C ARG A 669 17.24 3.84 15.65
N ARG A 670 15.98 3.86 16.11
CA ARG A 670 15.42 4.94 16.92
C ARG A 670 16.02 4.97 18.31
N ARG A 671 16.20 3.81 18.94
CA ARG A 671 16.89 3.69 20.25
C ARG A 671 18.30 4.24 20.18
N ARG A 672 19.08 3.89 19.14
CA ARG A 672 20.44 4.43 18.93
C ARG A 672 20.43 5.95 18.75
N ALA A 673 19.53 6.49 17.93
CA ALA A 673 19.38 7.93 17.75
C ALA A 673 19.05 8.65 19.08
N LEU A 674 18.11 8.12 19.87
CA LEU A 674 17.76 8.69 21.18
C LEU A 674 18.91 8.63 22.18
N ARG A 675 19.68 7.53 22.23
CA ARG A 675 20.88 7.42 23.08
C ARG A 675 21.95 8.43 22.66
N ALA A 676 22.20 8.59 21.36
CA ALA A 676 23.15 9.57 20.83
C ALA A 676 22.73 11.01 21.14
N LEU A 677 21.45 11.35 20.94
CA LEU A 677 20.89 12.64 21.34
C LEU A 677 21.00 12.86 22.86
N ALA A 678 20.68 11.85 23.67
CA ALA A 678 20.76 11.95 25.13
C ALA A 678 22.20 12.22 25.60
N ALA A 679 23.19 11.56 25.00
CA ALA A 679 24.60 11.79 25.27
C ALA A 679 25.03 13.20 24.86
N ALA A 680 24.66 13.65 23.65
CA ALA A 680 24.97 14.99 23.14
C ALA A 680 24.35 16.11 24.00
N ASN A 681 23.26 15.82 24.70
CA ASN A 681 22.55 16.76 25.56
C ASN A 681 22.84 16.60 27.07
N GLY A 682 23.73 15.69 27.45
CA GLY A 682 24.11 15.47 28.85
C GLY A 682 23.05 14.78 29.72
N VAL A 683 22.03 14.17 29.11
CA VAL A 683 20.88 13.54 29.79
C VAL A 683 20.86 12.01 29.69
N ALA A 684 21.95 11.39 29.20
CA ALA A 684 22.04 9.94 29.01
C ALA A 684 21.72 9.12 30.28
N ALA A 685 22.12 9.60 31.45
CA ALA A 685 21.86 8.91 32.73
C ALA A 685 20.36 8.87 33.11
N GLN A 686 19.54 9.72 32.51
CA GLN A 686 18.10 9.86 32.83
C GLN A 686 17.19 9.05 31.89
N LEU A 687 17.69 8.68 30.71
CA LEU A 687 16.94 7.93 29.71
C LEU A 687 16.93 6.43 30.03
N ARG A 688 15.76 5.80 29.91
CA ARG A 688 15.53 4.35 29.93
C ARG A 688 14.67 3.96 28.73
N PHE A 689 14.68 2.67 28.39
CA PHE A 689 13.74 2.08 27.42
C PHE A 689 12.95 0.99 28.13
N LEU A 690 11.69 0.78 27.73
CA LEU A 690 10.77 -0.15 28.41
C LEU A 690 11.33 -1.58 28.50
N ASP A 691 12.12 -2.01 27.51
CA ASP A 691 12.69 -3.37 27.42
C ASP A 691 14.18 -3.46 27.76
N ASP A 692 14.83 -2.38 28.21
CA ASP A 692 16.24 -2.42 28.63
C ASP A 692 16.36 -3.06 30.04
N GLY A 693 15.94 -4.33 30.16
CA GLY A 693 16.28 -5.22 31.27
C GLY A 693 17.61 -5.90 30.96
N GLY A 694 18.72 -5.20 31.24
CA GLY A 694 20.06 -5.74 31.03
C GLY A 694 20.57 -6.52 32.25
N GLY A 695 20.39 -7.84 32.29
CA GLY A 695 21.15 -8.68 33.22
C GLY A 695 20.54 -10.03 33.60
N GLY A 696 20.50 -10.98 32.66
CA GLY A 696 20.36 -12.42 32.97
C GLY A 696 18.96 -12.87 33.35
N VAL A 697 18.10 -13.07 32.35
CA VAL A 697 16.94 -13.95 32.47
C VAL A 697 16.95 -14.90 31.27
N GLY A 698 17.06 -16.20 31.55
CA GLY A 698 17.03 -17.23 30.52
C GLY A 698 15.72 -17.21 29.75
N SER A 699 15.80 -17.62 28.48
CA SER A 699 14.72 -18.18 27.65
C SER A 699 13.35 -18.16 28.31
N ALA A 700 12.45 -17.33 27.77
CA ALA A 700 11.02 -17.44 28.00
C ALA A 700 10.57 -18.87 27.59
N ARG A 701 10.56 -19.79 28.54
CA ARG A 701 9.81 -21.04 28.40
C ARG A 701 8.35 -20.73 28.66
N GLU A 702 7.54 -20.97 27.64
CA GLU A 702 6.09 -21.17 27.75
C GLU A 702 5.76 -21.97 29.01
N LYS A 703 5.01 -21.35 29.92
CA LYS A 703 4.29 -22.12 30.94
C LYS A 703 2.95 -22.53 30.35
N GLU A 704 2.95 -23.62 29.60
CA GLU A 704 1.76 -24.42 29.40
C GLU A 704 1.18 -24.78 30.77
N ARG A 705 -0.06 -24.35 31.06
CA ARG A 705 -0.85 -24.94 32.13
C ARG A 705 -1.33 -26.31 31.66
N GLY A 706 -0.46 -27.31 31.80
CA GLY A 706 -0.80 -28.72 31.61
C GLY A 706 -1.82 -29.19 32.66
N GLY A 707 -3.09 -29.21 32.27
CA GLY A 707 -4.13 -29.95 32.97
C GLY A 707 -3.97 -31.45 32.70
N GLY A 708 -3.26 -32.15 33.59
CA GLY A 708 -3.06 -33.60 33.48
C GLY A 708 -4.36 -34.37 33.69
N VAL A 709 -4.92 -34.92 32.61
CA VAL A 709 -5.88 -36.04 32.66
C VAL A 709 -5.11 -37.31 32.34
N ARG A 710 -5.05 -38.21 33.33
CA ARG A 710 -4.43 -39.55 33.23
C ARG A 710 -5.19 -40.39 32.20
N SER A 711 -4.49 -40.95 31.23
CA SER A 711 -4.96 -42.07 30.41
C SER A 711 -4.08 -43.30 30.67
N GLU A 712 -4.72 -44.42 31.02
CA GLU A 712 -4.14 -45.77 31.02
C GLU A 712 -4.68 -46.59 29.82
N PRO A 713 -4.08 -47.76 29.47
CA PRO A 713 -3.55 -47.97 28.12
C PRO A 713 -4.27 -49.00 27.24
N GLY A 714 -4.13 -48.80 25.92
CA GLY A 714 -3.73 -49.82 24.93
C GLY A 714 -4.75 -50.85 24.40
N CYS A 715 -5.04 -50.81 23.09
CA CYS A 715 -5.03 -52.01 22.22
C CYS A 715 -5.15 -51.66 20.71
N GLY A 716 -4.06 -51.89 19.96
CA GLY A 716 -3.98 -52.76 18.77
C GLY A 716 -4.88 -52.58 17.52
N THR A 717 -4.17 -52.45 16.38
CA THR A 717 -4.36 -53.12 15.06
C THR A 717 -4.97 -52.36 13.86
N ALA A 718 -4.06 -51.96 12.97
CA ALA A 718 -3.86 -52.37 11.56
C ALA A 718 -4.94 -52.18 10.45
N SER A 719 -4.46 -51.45 9.42
CA SER A 719 -4.50 -51.73 7.97
C SER A 719 -5.58 -51.07 7.09
N GLY A 720 -5.12 -50.51 5.94
CA GLY A 720 -5.89 -50.59 4.69
C GLY A 720 -5.91 -49.38 3.74
N ALA A 721 -4.79 -49.16 3.03
CA ALA A 721 -4.75 -48.84 1.59
C ALA A 721 -5.01 -47.42 1.01
N ALA A 722 -4.02 -47.02 0.21
CA ALA A 722 -4.06 -46.39 -1.12
C ALA A 722 -4.15 -44.85 -1.26
N ARG A 723 -2.97 -44.26 -1.57
CA ARG A 723 -2.75 -42.95 -2.23
C ARG A 723 -3.16 -42.96 -3.72
N PRO A 724 -3.57 -41.80 -4.26
CA PRO A 724 -3.17 -41.28 -5.57
C PRO A 724 -2.24 -40.03 -5.44
N PRO A 725 -1.63 -39.51 -6.53
CA PRO A 725 -0.36 -38.76 -6.54
C PRO A 725 -0.50 -37.24 -6.28
N PRO A 726 0.60 -36.49 -6.10
CA PRO A 726 0.58 -35.09 -5.67
C PRO A 726 0.39 -34.15 -6.86
N ASP A 727 -0.46 -33.14 -6.69
CA ASP A 727 -0.38 -31.92 -7.48
C ASP A 727 0.35 -30.86 -6.64
N ASP A 728 1.36 -30.28 -7.27
CA ASP A 728 2.33 -29.34 -6.75
C ASP A 728 1.74 -27.95 -6.48
N ALA A 729 2.38 -27.29 -5.52
CA ALA A 729 2.53 -25.85 -5.33
C ALA A 729 1.26 -25.04 -4.99
N THR A 730 0.89 -25.04 -3.71
CA THR A 730 0.39 -23.83 -3.05
C THR A 730 1.56 -23.17 -2.32
N GLU A 731 1.87 -21.95 -2.73
CA GLU A 731 2.79 -21.05 -2.05
C GLU A 731 2.29 -20.83 -0.62
N ASP A 732 3.15 -21.17 0.34
CA ASP A 732 2.95 -20.98 1.76
C ASP A 732 3.27 -19.51 2.06
N GLU A 733 2.27 -18.63 1.89
CA GLU A 733 2.37 -17.25 2.38
C GLU A 733 2.28 -17.29 3.91
N THR A 734 3.41 -17.04 4.54
CA THR A 734 3.55 -16.92 5.99
C THR A 734 2.68 -15.79 6.53
N MET A 735 1.57 -16.20 7.14
CA MET A 735 0.65 -15.42 7.95
C MET A 735 1.41 -14.55 8.98
N GLY A 736 1.46 -13.24 8.73
CA GLY A 736 1.77 -12.27 9.77
C GLY A 736 0.56 -12.11 10.70
N GLU A 737 0.48 -12.92 11.75
CA GLU A 737 -0.46 -12.68 12.86
C GLU A 737 -0.11 -11.33 13.51
N GLN A 738 -0.94 -10.29 13.31
CA GLN A 738 -0.94 -9.12 14.20
C GLN A 738 -1.49 -9.55 15.56
N ARG A 739 -0.62 -10.08 16.42
CA ARG A 739 -0.93 -10.31 17.83
C ARG A 739 -1.04 -8.96 18.53
N GLN A 740 -2.18 -8.70 19.16
CA GLN A 740 -2.29 -7.64 20.16
C GLN A 740 -1.41 -8.02 21.35
N GLU A 741 -0.20 -7.49 21.39
CA GLU A 741 0.67 -7.62 22.55
C GLU A 741 0.12 -6.75 23.70
N VAL A 742 -0.40 -7.43 24.73
CA VAL A 742 -0.65 -6.80 26.02
C VAL A 742 0.67 -6.83 26.78
N VAL A 743 1.43 -5.73 26.69
CA VAL A 743 2.66 -5.57 27.49
C VAL A 743 2.27 -5.41 28.96
N VAL A 744 2.51 -6.45 29.74
CA VAL A 744 2.38 -6.40 31.21
C VAL A 744 3.68 -5.82 31.75
N VAL A 745 3.63 -4.56 32.21
CA VAL A 745 4.76 -3.89 32.87
C VAL A 745 4.79 -4.31 34.34
N GLU A 746 5.59 -5.31 34.68
CA GLU A 746 5.95 -5.59 36.07
C GLU A 746 7.24 -4.83 36.42
N SER A 747 7.17 -3.95 37.43
CA SER A 747 8.32 -3.20 37.92
C SER A 747 9.05 -4.01 38.99
N GLU A 748 10.10 -4.74 38.63
CA GLU A 748 11.09 -5.23 39.59
C GLU A 748 12.49 -4.77 39.17
N GLU A 749 12.82 -3.50 39.43
CA GLU A 749 14.21 -3.09 39.63
C GLU A 749 14.26 -1.74 40.38
N ASP A 750 15.24 -1.66 41.29
CA ASP A 750 15.45 -0.66 42.34
C ASP A 750 14.50 -0.76 43.55
N GLY A 751 15.04 -1.17 44.70
CA GLY A 751 14.38 -1.38 45.99
C GLY A 751 13.74 -0.14 46.63
N THR A 752 12.90 0.57 45.90
CA THR A 752 11.92 1.54 46.37
C THR A 752 10.52 0.97 46.07
N GLU A 753 9.71 0.77 47.11
CA GLU A 753 8.36 0.17 47.07
C GLU A 753 7.30 0.94 46.25
N ASP A 754 7.66 1.75 45.26
CA ASP A 754 6.70 2.49 44.42
C ASP A 754 7.22 2.59 42.97
N GLY A 755 7.00 1.54 42.18
CA GLY A 755 7.26 1.47 40.74
C GLY A 755 6.27 2.26 39.86
N SER A 756 5.64 3.29 40.42
CA SER A 756 4.50 4.00 39.84
C SER A 756 4.92 5.29 39.10
N TRP A 757 4.26 5.59 37.98
CA TRP A 757 4.61 6.72 37.11
C TRP A 757 3.93 8.03 37.53
N ASP A 758 4.61 9.16 37.31
CA ASP A 758 4.07 10.49 37.61
C ASP A 758 3.27 11.02 36.42
N VAL A 759 3.82 10.77 35.23
CA VAL A 759 3.27 11.17 33.95
C VAL A 759 3.39 10.00 32.99
N ILE A 760 2.29 9.63 32.36
CA ILE A 760 2.30 8.73 31.20
C ILE A 760 1.80 9.51 30.00
N VAL A 761 2.56 9.50 28.91
CA VAL A 761 2.21 10.18 27.66
C VAL A 761 1.69 9.16 26.67
N LEU A 762 0.49 9.42 26.15
CA LEU A 762 -0.16 8.65 25.11
C LEU A 762 -0.34 9.51 23.86
N GLU A 763 -0.02 8.95 22.71
CA GLU A 763 -0.35 9.57 21.43
C GLU A 763 -1.80 9.23 21.06
N ALA A 764 -2.68 10.23 21.11
CA ALA A 764 -4.12 10.04 20.90
C ALA A 764 -4.53 10.00 19.42
N VAL A 765 -3.74 10.63 18.54
CA VAL A 765 -4.08 10.88 17.13
C VAL A 765 -2.99 10.29 16.25
N GLU A 766 -3.40 9.54 15.23
CA GLU A 766 -2.51 9.00 14.20
C GLU A 766 -2.09 10.08 13.21
N PRO A 767 -0.97 9.90 12.47
CA PRO A 767 -0.59 10.81 11.38
C PRO A 767 -1.69 11.00 10.32
N THR A 768 -2.60 10.02 10.22
CA THR A 768 -3.78 10.00 9.35
C THR A 768 -4.85 11.04 9.74
N GLY A 769 -4.80 11.57 10.97
CA GLY A 769 -5.82 12.42 11.59
C GLY A 769 -6.89 11.65 12.38
N LEU A 770 -6.82 10.31 12.40
CA LEU A 770 -7.76 9.45 13.14
C LEU A 770 -7.35 9.29 14.61
N LEU A 771 -8.30 8.93 15.46
CA LEU A 771 -7.99 8.49 16.82
C LEU A 771 -7.31 7.13 16.76
N ARG A 772 -6.23 6.96 17.54
CA ARG A 772 -5.54 5.66 17.63
C ARG A 772 -6.49 4.57 18.10
N GLN A 773 -6.41 3.41 17.45
CA GLN A 773 -7.11 2.22 17.89
C GLN A 773 -6.63 1.79 19.29
N GLY A 774 -7.58 1.36 20.14
CA GLY A 774 -7.28 0.91 21.50
C GLY A 774 -6.91 2.03 22.48
N LEU A 775 -7.11 3.31 22.11
CA LEU A 775 -6.71 4.45 22.95
C LEU A 775 -7.37 4.45 24.33
N VAL A 776 -8.64 4.03 24.42
CA VAL A 776 -9.40 4.03 25.69
C VAL A 776 -8.86 2.95 26.63
N GLU A 777 -8.58 1.77 26.09
CA GLU A 777 -7.99 0.63 26.78
C GLU A 777 -6.58 0.99 27.26
N LYS A 778 -5.75 1.57 26.39
CA LYS A 778 -4.41 2.08 26.74
C LYS A 778 -4.49 3.16 27.82
N ALA A 779 -5.46 4.07 27.76
CA ALA A 779 -5.66 5.08 28.80
C ALA A 779 -6.12 4.49 30.13
N ALA A 780 -6.97 3.46 30.12
CA ALA A 780 -7.41 2.75 31.32
C ALA A 780 -6.24 1.99 31.98
N LEU A 781 -5.43 1.30 31.18
CA LEU A 781 -4.22 0.63 31.64
C LEU A 781 -3.20 1.65 32.17
N ALA A 782 -2.92 2.73 31.44
CA ALA A 782 -2.02 3.80 31.89
C ALA A 782 -2.45 4.35 33.26
N ARG A 783 -3.76 4.57 33.48
CA ARG A 783 -4.26 5.02 34.79
C ARG A 783 -3.98 4.06 35.94
N SER A 784 -3.91 2.76 35.68
CA SER A 784 -3.57 1.76 36.70
C SER A 784 -2.08 1.77 37.09
N LEU A 785 -1.22 2.31 36.23
CA LEU A 785 0.24 2.39 36.41
C LEU A 785 0.69 3.71 37.05
N LEU A 786 -0.23 4.66 37.26
CA LEU A 786 0.07 5.96 37.85
C LEU A 786 0.13 5.90 39.37
N ARG A 787 1.03 6.68 39.96
CA ARG A 787 1.03 6.94 41.41
C ARG A 787 -0.19 7.77 41.81
N PRO A 788 -0.58 7.81 43.11
CA PRO A 788 -1.59 8.74 43.59
C PRO A 788 -1.27 10.19 43.20
N GLY A 789 -2.15 10.82 42.41
CA GLY A 789 -1.96 12.19 41.89
C GLY A 789 -1.13 12.29 40.60
N GLY A 790 -0.68 11.17 40.03
CA GLY A 790 -0.11 11.10 38.69
C GLY A 790 -1.15 11.43 37.60
N THR A 791 -0.67 11.68 36.37
CA THR A 791 -1.54 12.08 35.25
C THR A 791 -1.20 11.37 33.94
N VAL A 792 -2.22 11.16 33.10
CA VAL A 792 -2.03 10.80 31.69
C VAL A 792 -2.06 12.08 30.85
N LEU A 793 -1.17 12.20 29.87
CA LEU A 793 -1.17 13.27 28.87
C LEU A 793 -1.45 12.69 27.47
N PRO A 794 -2.30 13.33 26.65
CA PRO A 794 -3.15 14.47 27.00
C PRO A 794 -4.26 14.10 28.00
N LEU A 795 -4.78 15.08 28.74
CA LEU A 795 -5.85 14.87 29.74
C LEU A 795 -7.19 14.47 29.09
N GLY A 796 -7.38 14.84 27.83
CA GLY A 796 -8.54 14.54 27.02
C GLY A 796 -8.36 15.07 25.60
N ALA A 797 -9.20 14.60 24.69
CA ALA A 797 -9.27 15.07 23.31
C ALA A 797 -10.71 15.52 23.01
N THR A 798 -10.86 16.60 22.24
CA THR A 798 -12.17 17.06 21.76
C THR A 798 -12.17 16.97 20.24
N LEU A 799 -13.07 16.17 19.68
CA LEU A 799 -13.29 16.13 18.24
C LEU A 799 -14.15 17.33 17.82
N VAL A 800 -13.65 18.12 16.88
CA VAL A 800 -14.37 19.28 16.32
C VAL A 800 -14.73 18.95 14.87
N GLY A 801 -16.00 19.12 14.51
CA GLY A 801 -16.49 18.97 13.15
C GLY A 801 -16.99 20.30 12.59
N GLN A 802 -16.74 20.53 11.31
CA GLN A 802 -17.26 21.68 10.58
C GLN A 802 -17.92 21.22 9.28
N LEU A 803 -19.10 21.76 8.99
CA LEU A 803 -19.75 21.57 7.70
C LEU A 803 -19.10 22.50 6.68
N LEU A 804 -18.73 21.95 5.52
CA LEU A 804 -18.10 22.68 4.43
C LEU A 804 -18.67 22.21 3.09
N GLU A 805 -18.68 23.11 2.11
CA GLU A 805 -18.99 22.82 0.72
C GLU A 805 -17.66 22.81 -0.05
N SER A 806 -17.35 21.70 -0.73
CA SER A 806 -16.10 21.53 -1.47
C SER A 806 -16.31 20.66 -2.71
N ASP A 807 -16.28 21.29 -3.88
CA ASP A 807 -16.32 20.59 -5.17
C ASP A 807 -15.10 19.69 -5.37
N ALA A 808 -13.95 20.07 -4.81
CA ALA A 808 -12.72 19.28 -4.89
C ALA A 808 -12.87 17.94 -4.18
N LEU A 809 -13.25 17.94 -2.90
CA LEU A 809 -13.42 16.69 -2.13
C LEU A 809 -14.54 15.82 -2.74
N LEU A 810 -15.59 16.46 -3.26
CA LEU A 810 -16.66 15.75 -3.96
C LEU A 810 -16.13 15.07 -5.23
N SER A 811 -15.35 15.78 -6.04
CA SER A 811 -14.73 15.25 -7.26
C SER A 811 -13.69 14.16 -6.98
N ASP A 812 -12.99 14.24 -5.85
CA ASP A 812 -11.95 13.28 -5.45
C ASP A 812 -12.56 11.99 -4.84
N SER A 813 -13.82 12.04 -4.42
CA SER A 813 -14.48 10.93 -3.69
C SER A 813 -15.69 10.30 -4.41
N VAL A 814 -16.23 10.95 -5.44
CA VAL A 814 -17.47 10.53 -6.12
C VAL A 814 -17.39 10.83 -7.61
N ALA A 815 -17.85 9.90 -8.47
CA ALA A 815 -18.01 10.16 -9.90
C ALA A 815 -19.25 11.01 -10.15
N LEU A 816 -19.08 12.14 -10.84
CA LEU A 816 -20.06 13.22 -11.04
C LEU A 816 -21.08 12.93 -12.16
N GLY A 817 -21.58 11.69 -12.22
CA GLY A 817 -22.53 11.23 -13.23
C GLY A 817 -21.88 10.86 -14.55
N SER A 818 -22.62 10.98 -15.67
CA SER A 818 -22.15 10.55 -17.00
C SER A 818 -21.56 11.68 -17.85
N GLY A 819 -21.58 12.93 -17.37
CA GLY A 819 -21.08 14.08 -18.10
C GLY A 819 -19.57 14.01 -18.36
N PRO A 820 -18.75 13.84 -17.30
CA PRO A 820 -17.30 13.69 -17.43
C PRO A 820 -16.85 12.45 -18.22
N THR A 821 -17.64 11.37 -18.13
CA THR A 821 -17.40 10.09 -18.83
C THR A 821 -18.05 10.04 -20.22
N LEU A 822 -18.42 11.20 -20.78
CA LEU A 822 -18.86 11.36 -22.17
C LEU A 822 -20.09 10.52 -22.54
N GLY A 823 -21.01 10.37 -21.59
CA GLY A 823 -22.28 9.66 -21.73
C GLY A 823 -22.26 8.22 -21.21
N LEU A 824 -21.09 7.69 -20.82
CA LEU A 824 -20.97 6.33 -20.30
C LEU A 824 -21.48 6.24 -18.85
N ARG A 825 -22.30 5.23 -18.58
CA ARG A 825 -22.89 4.94 -17.28
C ARG A 825 -21.88 4.20 -16.40
N ILE A 826 -20.95 4.94 -15.79
CA ILE A 826 -19.91 4.41 -14.89
C ILE A 826 -20.21 4.77 -13.43
N ALA A 827 -20.59 6.01 -13.17
CA ALA A 827 -20.82 6.54 -11.83
C ALA A 827 -21.74 5.68 -10.93
N PRO A 828 -22.86 5.09 -11.40
CA PRO A 828 -23.71 4.27 -10.54
C PRO A 828 -23.02 3.04 -9.93
N PHE A 829 -21.97 2.54 -10.58
CA PHE A 829 -21.22 1.36 -10.14
C PHE A 829 -20.00 1.77 -9.32
N LEU A 830 -19.23 2.76 -9.80
CA LEU A 830 -18.08 3.27 -9.07
C LEU A 830 -18.47 3.90 -7.72
N ASN A 831 -19.59 4.61 -7.65
CA ASN A 831 -20.05 5.25 -6.41
C ASN A 831 -20.55 4.25 -5.36
N LEU A 832 -20.56 2.94 -5.64
CA LEU A 832 -20.69 1.93 -4.58
C LEU A 832 -19.43 1.88 -3.70
N PHE A 833 -18.28 2.27 -4.26
CA PHE A 833 -16.97 2.32 -3.60
C PHE A 833 -16.65 3.69 -3.00
N SER A 834 -17.57 4.66 -3.06
CA SER A 834 -17.35 5.96 -2.42
C SER A 834 -17.24 5.79 -0.90
N GLY A 835 -16.08 6.11 -0.34
CA GLY A 835 -15.82 6.01 1.09
C GLY A 835 -16.64 7.02 1.90
N LEU A 836 -16.86 6.71 3.19
CA LEU A 836 -17.54 7.61 4.13
C LEU A 836 -16.61 8.62 4.79
N LEU A 837 -15.31 8.37 4.76
CA LEU A 837 -14.30 9.20 5.41
C LEU A 837 -13.11 9.42 4.48
N GLU A 838 -12.74 10.67 4.30
CA GLU A 838 -11.48 11.06 3.69
C GLU A 838 -10.44 11.23 4.78
N VAL A 839 -9.34 10.48 4.65
CA VAL A 839 -8.25 10.41 5.61
C VAL A 839 -7.01 10.97 4.90
N PHE A 840 -6.09 11.61 5.62
CA PHE A 840 -4.96 12.40 5.06
C PHE A 840 -5.33 13.72 4.36
N GLY A 841 -6.61 14.14 4.37
CA GLY A 841 -7.01 15.44 3.82
C GLY A 841 -6.39 16.62 4.58
N ARG A 842 -5.60 17.46 3.90
CA ARG A 842 -5.06 18.71 4.48
C ARG A 842 -6.12 19.83 4.42
N VAL A 843 -6.79 20.08 5.54
CA VAL A 843 -7.88 21.09 5.67
C VAL A 843 -7.34 22.54 5.62
N TRP A 844 -6.03 22.75 5.76
CA TRP A 844 -5.38 24.08 5.90
C TRP A 844 -5.49 25.01 4.68
N GLY A 845 -5.91 24.51 3.51
CA GLY A 845 -6.20 25.31 2.31
C GLY A 845 -7.55 26.06 2.37
N LEU A 846 -8.42 25.73 3.33
CA LEU A 846 -9.66 26.46 3.55
C LEU A 846 -9.34 27.79 4.24
N ARG A 847 -9.35 28.89 3.47
CA ARG A 847 -9.53 30.21 4.07
C ARG A 847 -10.91 30.22 4.72
N LEU A 848 -10.95 30.01 6.03
CA LEU A 848 -12.13 30.32 6.84
C LEU A 848 -12.40 31.82 6.66
N ALA A 849 -13.50 32.12 5.97
CA ALA A 849 -13.94 33.49 5.66
C ALA A 849 -14.40 34.23 6.91
#